data_AF-A0A955AD20-F1
#
_entry.id   AF-A0A955AD20-F1
#
_cell.length_a   1.000
_cell.length_b   1.000
_cell.length_c   1.000
_cell.angle_alpha   90.00
_cell.angle_beta   90.00
_cell.angle_gamma   90.00
#
_symmetry.space_group_name_H-M   'P 1'
#
loop_
_entity.id
_entity.type
_entity.pdbx_description
1 polymer ?
#
loop_
_entity_poly.entity_id
_entity_poly.type
_entity_poly.pdbx_seq_one_letter_code
_entity_poly.pdbx_strand_id
1 'polypeptide(L)'
;MATQRFTIADTFESAKPESWRKLVEEDLKGASFEQRLVTHTYEGIDLQPVYCRQDALPSSNALGMPGLTPFVRGSSPLGAVETGWDLRQEFCHPDLDVAHREIREDWEGGVTSLLLPLAPTAASGLDPDQRDRSAATGDRTGIAAYHLDDWRLLLDGLPLDRVGVAIGAGAAFLPVAAQLIALWKQLALPAEKIRAAFNADPLGTLADVGALPVSLDESIGQLVELAAWVSMNYPKVTAVGVDTSAYHQAGSTAVQDLAFAIATGVEYLRAMMTGGVPIDKAARQIAFTMSVGTHHFLVIAKLRAARRLWGRIVSVCGGSPTAATMSIHTRCSRRVLTQRDPYVNMLRNTTAVFAAGVAGADAITSVPFDAALGVPGSLGRRVARNTALILQEESHLHRVIDPAGGSWFLDNWTEQLADGAWQIFQQVEKMGGMAKALTSGWVAEQIDAAFAPRAKDIARRKEPITGVSEFPNVTEEKVGPAVLDGKALWSKSRDRVMNQRVELPELTAASVNNASTANQRVDHCIAAAAAGATLGQLAGLLQFRSGQQATTRPLEAHSFAEPFEELRDASDAWLAKSGQRPRVFLANLGPIAHHTARATYAKNFFEAGGFEVITNDGFANPDDAAQALQQSAAKIAVICSSDKLYPDFVPSATAALKGAGARTVVLAGNPGANEDAWRTAGVDRFIFIKCDVLDTLRSLLREEGIVVA
;
A
#
# COMPACT_ATOMS: atom_id res chain seq x y z
N MET A 1 -62.19 -8.78 2.49
CA MET A 1 -61.48 -7.91 1.54
C MET A 1 -60.00 -7.99 1.89
N ALA A 2 -59.18 -8.58 1.02
CA ALA A 2 -57.74 -8.63 1.21
C ALA A 2 -57.17 -7.23 1.00
N THR A 3 -56.54 -6.65 2.02
CA THR A 3 -55.76 -5.42 1.92
C THR A 3 -54.60 -5.67 0.96
N GLN A 4 -54.74 -5.23 -0.30
CA GLN A 4 -53.61 -5.10 -1.22
C GLN A 4 -52.58 -4.19 -0.55
N ARG A 5 -51.42 -4.74 -0.20
CA ARG A 5 -50.28 -3.95 0.24
C ARG A 5 -49.86 -3.09 -0.95
N PHE A 6 -49.99 -1.77 -0.81
CA PHE A 6 -49.40 -0.84 -1.75
C PHE A 6 -47.89 -1.09 -1.77
N THR A 7 -47.34 -1.46 -2.93
CA THR A 7 -45.89 -1.44 -3.15
C THR A 7 -45.56 -0.40 -4.19
N ILE A 8 -44.59 0.47 -3.92
CA ILE A 8 -44.08 1.47 -4.88
C ILE A 8 -43.61 0.79 -6.18
N ALA A 9 -43.22 -0.48 -6.12
CA ALA A 9 -42.85 -1.26 -7.30
C ALA A 9 -43.99 -1.41 -8.31
N ASP A 10 -45.25 -1.44 -7.86
CA ASP A 10 -46.42 -1.58 -8.73
C ASP A 10 -46.67 -0.33 -9.60
N THR A 11 -46.02 0.81 -9.29
CA THR A 11 -46.09 2.05 -10.07
C THR A 11 -45.00 2.21 -11.12
N PHE A 12 -44.05 1.27 -11.22
CA PHE A 12 -42.99 1.29 -12.24
C PHE A 12 -43.05 0.03 -13.11
N GLU A 13 -42.95 0.20 -14.43
CA GLU A 13 -42.75 -0.94 -15.32
C GLU A 13 -41.42 -1.63 -14.99
N SER A 14 -41.42 -2.96 -14.95
CA SER A 14 -40.19 -3.74 -14.77
C SER A 14 -39.23 -3.49 -15.93
N ALA A 15 -38.19 -2.69 -15.71
CA ALA A 15 -37.12 -2.51 -16.69
C ALA A 15 -36.41 -3.84 -16.94
N LYS A 16 -36.45 -4.31 -18.19
CA LYS A 16 -35.75 -5.54 -18.61
C LYS A 16 -34.31 -5.22 -19.03
N PRO A 17 -33.32 -6.08 -18.72
CA PRO A 17 -31.93 -5.87 -19.12
C PRO A 17 -31.75 -5.62 -20.62
N GLU A 18 -32.55 -6.28 -21.46
CA GLU A 18 -32.53 -6.11 -22.92
C GLU A 18 -33.00 -4.72 -23.34
N SER A 19 -34.01 -4.16 -22.66
CA SER A 19 -34.50 -2.80 -22.91
C SER A 19 -33.44 -1.75 -22.55
N TRP A 20 -32.75 -1.95 -21.42
CA TRP A 20 -31.61 -1.10 -21.04
C TRP A 20 -30.48 -1.21 -22.05
N ARG A 21 -30.12 -2.43 -22.47
CA ARG A 21 -29.05 -2.68 -23.44
C ARG A 21 -29.31 -1.98 -24.77
N LYS A 22 -30.54 -2.03 -25.27
CA LYS A 22 -30.93 -1.35 -26.51
C LYS A 22 -30.76 0.16 -26.43
N LEU A 23 -31.20 0.79 -25.34
CA LEU A 23 -31.02 2.23 -25.12
C LEU A 23 -29.54 2.64 -25.11
N VAL A 24 -28.72 1.83 -24.46
CA VAL A 24 -27.27 2.06 -24.42
C VAL A 24 -26.64 1.92 -25.81
N GLU A 25 -27.01 0.91 -26.59
CA GLU A 25 -26.50 0.73 -27.95
C GLU A 25 -26.90 1.88 -28.89
N GLU A 26 -28.13 2.41 -28.73
CA GLU A 26 -28.59 3.61 -29.43
C GLU A 26 -27.74 4.84 -29.04
N ASP A 27 -27.49 5.05 -27.74
CA ASP A 27 -26.67 6.16 -27.24
C ASP A 27 -25.19 6.06 -27.63
N LEU A 28 -24.67 4.84 -27.79
CA LEU A 28 -23.29 4.59 -28.24
C LEU A 28 -23.07 4.93 -29.73
N LYS A 29 -24.13 5.19 -30.51
CA LYS A 29 -24.07 5.64 -31.92
C LYS A 29 -23.13 4.77 -32.79
N GLY A 30 -23.21 3.45 -32.62
CA GLY A 30 -22.42 2.47 -33.37
C GLY A 30 -21.05 2.12 -32.76
N ALA A 31 -20.66 2.70 -31.62
CA ALA A 31 -19.50 2.22 -30.86
C ALA A 31 -19.80 0.89 -30.17
N SER A 32 -18.82 -0.02 -30.11
CA SER A 32 -18.98 -1.30 -29.39
C SER A 32 -19.21 -1.06 -27.90
N PHE A 33 -20.23 -1.71 -27.36
CA PHE A 33 -20.51 -1.71 -25.92
C PHE A 33 -19.35 -2.30 -25.14
N GLU A 34 -18.83 -3.43 -25.60
CA GLU A 34 -17.77 -4.20 -24.93
C GLU A 34 -16.53 -3.32 -24.80
N GLN A 35 -16.17 -2.59 -25.86
CA GLN A 35 -15.00 -1.71 -25.85
C GLN A 35 -15.20 -0.42 -25.03
N ARG A 36 -16.44 0.02 -24.80
CA ARG A 36 -16.74 1.33 -24.20
C ARG A 36 -17.22 1.26 -22.75
N LEU A 37 -17.91 0.20 -22.37
CA LEU A 37 -18.63 0.12 -21.09
C LEU A 37 -18.22 -1.07 -20.23
N VAL A 38 -17.64 -2.12 -20.80
CA VAL A 38 -17.04 -3.20 -20.00
C VAL A 38 -15.69 -2.73 -19.50
N THR A 39 -15.47 -2.84 -18.19
CA THR A 39 -14.19 -2.50 -17.58
C THR A 39 -13.36 -3.76 -17.43
N HIS A 40 -12.29 -3.85 -18.20
CA HIS A 40 -11.29 -4.92 -18.11
C HIS A 40 -10.30 -4.62 -16.98
N THR A 41 -10.38 -5.37 -15.89
CA THR A 41 -9.51 -5.19 -14.71
C THR A 41 -8.15 -5.85 -14.90
N TYR A 42 -7.16 -5.44 -14.10
CA TYR A 42 -5.83 -6.07 -14.10
C TYR A 42 -5.87 -7.52 -13.58
N GLU A 43 -6.90 -7.86 -12.80
CA GLU A 43 -7.18 -9.19 -12.29
C GLU A 43 -7.64 -10.17 -13.40
N GLY A 44 -7.86 -9.70 -14.63
CA GLY A 44 -8.42 -10.50 -15.72
C GLY A 44 -9.93 -10.71 -15.60
N ILE A 45 -10.60 -9.83 -14.86
CA ILE A 45 -12.05 -9.86 -14.63
C ILE A 45 -12.72 -8.74 -15.43
N ASP A 46 -13.79 -9.09 -16.14
CA ASP A 46 -14.60 -8.15 -16.91
C ASP A 46 -15.79 -7.66 -16.08
N LEU A 47 -15.76 -6.38 -15.70
CA LEU A 47 -16.85 -5.77 -14.95
C LEU A 47 -17.90 -5.23 -15.89
N GLN A 48 -19.13 -5.69 -15.70
CA GLN A 48 -20.29 -5.16 -16.41
C GLN A 48 -20.68 -3.79 -15.84
N PRO A 49 -21.13 -2.85 -16.67
CA PRO A 49 -21.57 -1.53 -16.20
C PRO A 49 -22.82 -1.58 -15.30
N VAL A 50 -23.62 -2.65 -15.39
CA VAL A 50 -24.82 -2.88 -14.58
C VAL A 50 -24.91 -4.37 -14.22
N TYR A 51 -25.21 -4.64 -12.95
CA TYR A 51 -25.56 -5.96 -12.44
C TYR A 51 -26.99 -5.94 -11.91
N CYS A 52 -27.75 -6.98 -12.17
CA CYS A 52 -29.17 -7.09 -11.82
C CYS A 52 -29.51 -8.47 -11.23
N ARG A 53 -30.79 -8.70 -10.97
CA ARG A 53 -31.26 -9.95 -10.33
C ARG A 53 -30.85 -11.22 -11.07
N GLN A 54 -30.70 -11.18 -12.40
CA GLN A 54 -30.28 -12.35 -13.18
C GLN A 54 -28.83 -12.75 -12.90
N ASP A 55 -28.03 -11.83 -12.39
CA ASP A 55 -26.63 -12.04 -12.01
C ASP A 55 -26.53 -12.56 -10.57
N ALA A 56 -27.64 -12.80 -9.87
CA ALA A 56 -27.59 -13.38 -8.53
C ALA A 56 -26.84 -14.73 -8.53
N LEU A 57 -26.01 -14.94 -7.50
CA LEU A 57 -25.27 -16.19 -7.38
C LEU A 57 -26.23 -17.39 -7.35
N PRO A 58 -25.86 -18.54 -7.95
CA PRO A 58 -26.78 -19.67 -8.16
C PRO A 58 -27.40 -20.26 -6.88
N SER A 59 -26.74 -20.07 -5.73
CA SER A 59 -27.22 -20.51 -4.42
C SER A 59 -27.68 -19.34 -3.58
N SER A 60 -28.90 -19.43 -3.03
CA SER A 60 -29.49 -18.40 -2.16
C SER A 60 -28.72 -18.16 -0.86
N ASN A 61 -27.78 -19.05 -0.49
CA ASN A 61 -26.92 -18.92 0.69
C ASN A 61 -25.43 -19.03 0.35
N ALA A 62 -25.02 -18.72 -0.90
CA ALA A 62 -23.63 -18.87 -1.37
C ALA A 62 -22.59 -18.15 -0.49
N LEU A 63 -22.98 -17.05 0.15
CA LEU A 63 -22.12 -16.19 0.96
C LEU A 63 -22.31 -16.37 2.48
N GLY A 64 -23.31 -17.16 2.90
CA GLY A 64 -23.60 -17.41 4.31
C GLY A 64 -24.12 -16.19 5.09
N MET A 65 -24.05 -16.32 6.42
CA MET A 65 -24.41 -15.29 7.38
C MET A 65 -23.16 -14.86 8.17
N PRO A 66 -23.12 -13.63 8.74
CA PRO A 66 -22.01 -13.21 9.60
C PRO A 66 -21.75 -14.20 10.73
N GLY A 67 -20.48 -14.53 10.95
CA GLY A 67 -20.04 -15.47 11.99
C GLY A 67 -20.25 -16.95 11.65
N LEU A 68 -20.75 -17.29 10.46
CA LEU A 68 -20.91 -18.67 9.99
C LEU A 68 -20.11 -18.89 8.71
N THR A 69 -19.60 -20.12 8.53
CA THR A 69 -18.95 -20.55 7.29
C THR A 69 -19.86 -20.23 6.08
N PRO A 70 -19.36 -19.56 5.01
CA PRO A 70 -17.95 -19.32 4.67
C PRO A 70 -17.34 -17.99 5.15
N PHE A 71 -17.94 -17.30 6.12
CA PHE A 71 -17.45 -16.06 6.75
C PHE A 71 -17.25 -14.86 5.82
N VAL A 72 -17.77 -14.91 4.59
CA VAL A 72 -17.72 -13.81 3.61
C VAL A 72 -18.22 -12.51 4.24
N ARG A 73 -19.36 -12.60 4.93
CA ARG A 73 -20.06 -11.47 5.58
C ARG A 73 -19.49 -11.06 6.94
N GLY A 74 -18.36 -11.62 7.35
CA GLY A 74 -17.69 -11.31 8.62
C GLY A 74 -17.46 -12.54 9.47
N SER A 75 -16.42 -12.48 10.31
CA SER A 75 -15.96 -13.59 11.15
C SER A 75 -16.72 -13.74 12.46
N SER A 76 -17.50 -12.74 12.90
CA SER A 76 -18.34 -12.82 14.08
C SER A 76 -19.79 -12.41 13.78
N PRO A 77 -20.79 -12.92 14.54
CA PRO A 77 -22.19 -12.59 14.30
C PRO A 77 -22.55 -11.12 14.52
N LEU A 78 -21.84 -10.43 15.41
CA LEU A 78 -22.06 -9.00 15.72
C LEU A 78 -21.02 -8.08 15.08
N GLY A 79 -19.99 -8.62 14.43
CA GLY A 79 -18.92 -7.82 13.82
C GLY A 79 -18.36 -6.77 14.78
N ALA A 80 -18.27 -5.54 14.27
CA ALA A 80 -17.84 -4.35 14.99
C ALA A 80 -19.02 -3.49 15.51
N VAL A 81 -20.26 -3.99 15.50
CA VAL A 81 -21.47 -3.17 15.73
C VAL A 81 -21.50 -2.50 17.10
N GLU A 82 -21.03 -3.20 18.14
CA GLU A 82 -21.06 -2.70 19.51
C GLU A 82 -19.84 -1.85 19.85
N THR A 83 -18.66 -2.21 19.36
CA THR A 83 -17.38 -1.65 19.81
C THR A 83 -16.71 -0.72 18.81
N GLY A 84 -17.17 -0.70 17.56
CA GLY A 84 -16.37 -0.19 16.45
C GLY A 84 -15.23 -1.13 16.08
N TRP A 85 -14.45 -0.73 15.07
CA TRP A 85 -13.23 -1.43 14.67
C TRP A 85 -12.06 -1.05 15.57
N ASP A 86 -11.03 -1.89 15.61
CA ASP A 86 -9.77 -1.56 16.27
C ASP A 86 -9.01 -0.50 15.44
N LEU A 87 -9.01 0.75 15.91
CA LEU A 87 -8.16 1.81 15.36
C LEU A 87 -6.72 1.57 15.81
N ARG A 88 -5.97 0.87 14.94
CA ARG A 88 -4.58 0.51 15.15
C ARG A 88 -3.67 1.55 14.52
N GLN A 89 -3.12 2.46 15.30
CA GLN A 89 -2.30 3.54 14.75
C GLN A 89 -0.81 3.14 14.67
N GLU A 90 -0.18 3.43 13.54
CA GLU A 90 1.25 3.18 13.32
C GLU A 90 2.11 4.31 13.90
N PHE A 91 3.14 3.96 14.66
CA PHE A 91 4.14 4.88 15.19
C PHE A 91 5.53 4.46 14.76
N CYS A 92 6.26 5.37 14.11
CA CYS A 92 7.53 5.06 13.47
C CYS A 92 8.63 6.10 13.75
N HIS A 93 8.48 6.93 14.78
CA HIS A 93 9.52 7.88 15.15
C HIS A 93 10.71 7.14 15.81
N PRO A 94 11.96 7.29 15.32
CA PRO A 94 13.10 6.56 15.84
C PRO A 94 13.60 7.06 17.20
N ASP A 95 13.37 8.33 17.54
CA ASP A 95 13.57 8.82 18.91
C ASP A 95 12.45 8.33 19.82
N LEU A 96 12.79 7.50 20.81
CA LEU A 96 11.83 6.88 21.74
C LEU A 96 11.09 7.88 22.62
N ASP A 97 11.72 9.00 23.01
CA ASP A 97 11.07 10.02 23.83
C ASP A 97 9.97 10.74 23.03
N VAL A 98 10.23 10.96 21.74
CA VAL A 98 9.24 11.50 20.81
C VAL A 98 8.15 10.47 20.58
N ALA A 99 8.51 9.24 20.20
CA ALA A 99 7.54 8.17 19.95
C ALA A 99 6.61 7.94 21.15
N HIS A 100 7.14 7.92 22.37
CA HIS A 100 6.35 7.83 23.61
C HIS A 100 5.30 8.94 23.72
N ARG A 101 5.72 10.21 23.51
CA ARG A 101 4.80 11.35 23.54
C ARG A 101 3.72 11.23 22.48
N GLU A 102 4.09 10.87 21.26
CA GLU A 102 3.14 10.70 20.14
C GLU A 102 2.12 9.59 20.42
N ILE A 103 2.58 8.47 20.96
CA ILE A 103 1.72 7.35 21.37
C ILE A 103 0.71 7.81 22.42
N ARG A 104 1.16 8.56 23.44
CA ARG A 104 0.26 9.08 24.49
C ARG A 104 -0.76 10.07 23.95
N GLU A 105 -0.33 11.03 23.14
CA GLU A 105 -1.21 12.03 22.49
C GLU A 105 -2.31 11.36 21.66
N ASP A 106 -1.96 10.32 20.90
CA ASP A 106 -2.90 9.64 20.01
C ASP A 106 -3.80 8.66 20.77
N TRP A 107 -3.30 8.00 21.81
CA TRP A 107 -4.12 7.20 22.73
C TRP A 107 -5.17 8.05 23.45
N GLU A 108 -4.78 9.19 24.02
CA GLU A 108 -5.72 10.17 24.61
C GLU A 108 -6.71 10.71 23.57
N GLY A 109 -6.31 10.68 22.29
CA GLY A 109 -7.13 11.06 21.14
C GLY A 109 -8.08 9.99 20.60
N GLY A 110 -8.14 8.80 21.20
CA GLY A 110 -9.10 7.73 20.83
C GLY A 110 -8.50 6.53 20.09
N VAL A 111 -7.18 6.42 19.96
CA VAL A 111 -6.53 5.20 19.42
C VAL A 111 -6.74 4.01 20.37
N THR A 112 -7.10 2.85 19.81
CA THR A 112 -7.40 1.63 20.59
C THR A 112 -6.26 0.63 20.63
N SER A 113 -5.38 0.62 19.61
CA SER A 113 -4.17 -0.20 19.60
C SER A 113 -3.03 0.45 18.82
N LEU A 114 -1.82 -0.07 19.05
CA LEU A 114 -0.57 0.41 18.47
C LEU A 114 -0.04 -0.57 17.44
N LEU A 115 0.53 -0.06 16.34
CA LEU A 115 1.42 -0.80 15.45
C LEU A 115 2.82 -0.17 15.51
N LEU A 116 3.81 -0.96 15.92
CA LEU A 116 5.17 -0.52 16.17
C LEU A 116 6.14 -1.24 15.21
N PRO A 117 6.33 -0.74 13.97
CA PRO A 117 7.36 -1.22 13.07
C PRO A 117 8.75 -0.84 13.61
N LEU A 118 9.66 -1.80 13.67
CA LEU A 118 11.03 -1.56 14.09
C LEU A 118 11.84 -0.84 13.00
N ALA A 119 12.83 -0.05 13.45
CA ALA A 119 13.84 0.50 12.57
C ALA A 119 14.62 -0.63 11.87
N PRO A 120 15.07 -0.47 10.61
CA PRO A 120 15.73 -1.52 9.84
C PRO A 120 16.88 -2.23 10.56
N THR A 121 17.72 -1.51 11.32
CA THR A 121 18.79 -2.14 12.13
C THR A 121 18.20 -3.11 13.15
N ALA A 122 17.23 -2.67 13.95
CA ALA A 122 16.59 -3.50 14.98
C ALA A 122 15.82 -4.68 14.36
N ALA A 123 15.08 -4.44 13.27
CA ALA A 123 14.34 -5.48 12.55
C ALA A 123 15.24 -6.60 11.99
N SER A 124 16.52 -6.29 11.73
CA SER A 124 17.54 -7.24 11.26
C SER A 124 18.27 -8.00 12.37
N GLY A 125 17.89 -7.78 13.64
CA GLY A 125 18.52 -8.43 14.79
C GLY A 125 19.85 -7.81 15.20
N LEU A 126 20.13 -6.55 14.85
CA LEU A 126 21.39 -5.88 15.15
C LEU A 126 21.19 -4.79 16.22
N ASP A 127 22.20 -4.65 17.08
CA ASP A 127 22.39 -3.43 17.89
C ASP A 127 22.99 -2.30 17.03
N PRO A 128 22.82 -1.02 17.40
CA PRO A 128 23.29 0.12 16.61
C PRO A 128 24.81 0.14 16.35
N ASP A 129 25.61 -0.40 17.27
CA ASP A 129 27.08 -0.46 17.18
C ASP A 129 27.60 -1.63 16.32
N GLN A 130 26.73 -2.55 15.92
CA GLN A 130 27.08 -3.72 15.10
C GLN A 130 26.95 -3.45 13.59
N ARG A 131 26.55 -2.23 13.19
CA ARG A 131 26.41 -1.81 11.80
C ARG A 131 27.61 -0.96 11.37
N ASP A 132 27.98 -1.05 10.09
CA ASP A 132 28.96 -0.12 9.54
C ASP A 132 28.43 1.33 9.65
N ARG A 133 29.31 2.25 10.08
CA ARG A 133 29.04 3.67 10.31
C ARG A 133 28.53 4.38 9.05
N SER A 134 28.89 3.90 7.86
CA SER A 134 28.41 4.41 6.58
C SER A 134 26.93 4.05 6.30
N ALA A 135 26.47 2.90 6.81
CA ALA A 135 25.09 2.40 6.68
C ALA A 135 24.18 2.83 7.85
N ALA A 136 24.75 3.40 8.92
CA ALA A 136 24.08 3.81 10.15
C ALA A 136 23.08 4.99 10.00
N THR A 137 23.01 5.65 8.83
CA THR A 137 22.05 6.72 8.55
C THR A 137 20.70 6.25 8.03
N GLY A 138 20.49 4.92 7.93
CA GLY A 138 19.28 4.31 7.35
C GLY A 138 18.06 4.24 8.27
N ASP A 139 18.24 4.38 9.59
CA ASP A 139 17.15 4.30 10.57
C ASP A 139 16.44 5.65 10.73
N ARG A 140 15.98 6.22 9.61
CA ARG A 140 15.24 7.48 9.57
C ARG A 140 13.76 7.30 9.86
N THR A 141 13.29 6.05 9.93
CA THR A 141 11.92 5.65 10.26
C THR A 141 11.94 4.30 10.98
N GLY A 142 10.92 4.05 11.80
CA GLY A 142 10.76 2.86 12.62
C GLY A 142 11.25 3.06 14.05
N ILE A 143 10.71 2.27 14.98
CA ILE A 143 11.04 2.31 16.40
C ILE A 143 12.44 1.73 16.62
N ALA A 144 13.34 2.53 17.18
CA ALA A 144 14.71 2.14 17.48
C ALA A 144 14.84 1.63 18.93
N ALA A 145 14.13 0.54 19.26
CA ALA A 145 14.15 -0.11 20.57
C ALA A 145 15.02 -1.38 20.52
N TYR A 146 15.96 -1.50 21.47
CA TYR A 146 16.94 -2.60 21.50
C TYR A 146 17.03 -3.27 22.88
N HIS A 147 16.47 -2.70 23.92
CA HIS A 147 16.56 -3.22 25.28
C HIS A 147 15.18 -3.24 25.96
N LEU A 148 15.00 -4.05 27.01
CA LEU A 148 13.73 -4.11 27.75
C LEU A 148 13.30 -2.74 28.27
N ASP A 149 14.25 -1.93 28.73
CA ASP A 149 13.96 -0.56 29.21
C ASP A 149 13.50 0.40 28.11
N ASP A 150 13.86 0.15 26.85
CA ASP A 150 13.35 0.94 25.72
C ASP A 150 11.84 0.72 25.55
N TRP A 151 11.39 -0.53 25.69
CA TRP A 151 9.96 -0.87 25.67
C TRP A 151 9.23 -0.33 26.89
N ARG A 152 9.87 -0.37 28.07
CA ARG A 152 9.34 0.24 29.30
C ARG A 152 9.12 1.74 29.12
N LEU A 153 10.11 2.46 28.57
CA LEU A 153 10.00 3.88 28.25
C LEU A 153 8.87 4.14 27.26
N LEU A 154 8.88 3.42 26.14
CA LEU A 154 7.95 3.65 25.04
C LEU A 154 6.48 3.47 25.48
N LEU A 155 6.21 2.45 26.30
CA LEU A 155 4.86 2.07 26.72
C LEU A 155 4.45 2.61 28.11
N ASP A 156 5.28 3.44 28.73
CA ASP A 156 5.01 3.96 30.08
C ASP A 156 3.67 4.71 30.14
N GLY A 157 2.94 4.53 31.25
CA GLY A 157 1.64 5.17 31.48
C GLY A 157 0.47 4.64 30.64
N LEU A 158 0.67 3.68 29.72
CA LEU A 158 -0.43 3.06 28.98
C LEU A 158 -1.08 1.91 29.77
N PRO A 159 -2.41 1.75 29.73
CA PRO A 159 -3.08 0.59 30.30
C PRO A 159 -2.93 -0.63 29.37
N LEU A 160 -1.81 -1.35 29.50
CA LEU A 160 -1.44 -2.51 28.66
C LEU A 160 -2.37 -3.74 28.83
N ASP A 161 -3.30 -3.72 29.78
CA ASP A 161 -4.39 -4.70 29.90
C ASP A 161 -5.62 -4.34 29.02
N ARG A 162 -5.59 -3.18 28.35
CA ARG A 162 -6.66 -2.65 27.49
C ARG A 162 -6.19 -2.30 26.09
N VAL A 163 -5.02 -1.68 25.96
CA VAL A 163 -4.44 -1.26 24.68
C VAL A 163 -3.78 -2.45 24.00
N GLY A 164 -4.13 -2.69 22.73
CA GLY A 164 -3.46 -3.71 21.92
C GLY A 164 -2.09 -3.25 21.42
N VAL A 165 -1.10 -4.14 21.37
CA VAL A 165 0.24 -3.83 20.84
C VAL A 165 0.63 -4.82 19.74
N ALA A 166 0.66 -4.35 18.49
CA ALA A 166 1.16 -5.09 17.35
C ALA A 166 2.58 -4.63 17.00
N ILE A 167 3.47 -5.57 16.70
CA ILE A 167 4.88 -5.30 16.42
C ILE A 167 5.21 -5.66 14.97
N GLY A 168 5.93 -4.80 14.26
CA GLY A 168 6.56 -5.14 12.98
C GLY A 168 8.05 -5.39 13.19
N ALA A 169 8.41 -6.61 13.59
CA ALA A 169 9.78 -6.92 14.04
C ALA A 169 10.71 -7.43 12.94
N GLY A 170 10.21 -7.69 11.73
CA GLY A 170 10.98 -8.33 10.66
C GLY A 170 11.57 -9.67 11.12
N ALA A 171 12.85 -9.90 10.83
CA ALA A 171 13.54 -11.13 11.24
C ALA A 171 13.75 -11.23 12.76
N ALA A 172 13.72 -10.12 13.50
CA ALA A 172 13.95 -10.08 14.95
C ALA A 172 12.69 -10.36 15.79
N PHE A 173 11.68 -11.03 15.23
CA PHE A 173 10.40 -11.28 15.92
C PHE A 173 10.55 -12.00 17.26
N LEU A 174 11.43 -13.01 17.36
CA LEU A 174 11.62 -13.78 18.59
C LEU A 174 12.35 -12.97 19.69
N PRO A 175 13.48 -12.29 19.41
CA PRO A 175 14.10 -11.37 20.37
C PRO A 175 13.13 -10.32 20.94
N VAL A 176 12.32 -9.70 20.09
CA VAL A 176 11.39 -8.65 20.49
C VAL A 176 10.23 -9.21 21.30
N ALA A 177 9.68 -10.36 20.89
CA ALA A 177 8.67 -11.06 21.67
C ALA A 177 9.17 -11.40 23.07
N ALA A 178 10.42 -11.89 23.19
CA ALA A 178 11.04 -12.19 24.46
C ALA A 178 11.15 -10.96 25.38
N GLN A 179 11.57 -9.80 24.84
CA GLN A 179 11.64 -8.55 25.60
C GLN A 179 10.28 -8.06 26.10
N LEU A 180 9.24 -8.09 25.24
CA LEU A 180 7.89 -7.67 25.63
C LEU A 180 7.26 -8.63 26.65
N ILE A 181 7.43 -9.94 26.48
CA ILE A 181 6.96 -10.93 27.45
C ILE A 181 7.67 -10.77 28.80
N ALA A 182 8.98 -10.53 28.79
CA ALA A 182 9.74 -10.24 30.01
C ALA A 182 9.22 -8.97 30.70
N LEU A 183 8.94 -7.91 29.94
CA LEU A 183 8.33 -6.69 30.47
C LEU A 183 6.95 -6.96 31.10
N TRP A 184 6.06 -7.69 30.42
CA TRP A 184 4.75 -8.03 30.96
C TRP A 184 4.82 -8.84 32.27
N LYS A 185 5.78 -9.77 32.36
CA LYS A 185 6.06 -10.52 33.60
C LYS A 185 6.56 -9.61 34.71
N GLN A 186 7.48 -8.68 34.43
CA GLN A 186 7.99 -7.71 35.41
C GLN A 186 6.89 -6.75 35.91
N LEU A 187 5.96 -6.38 35.04
CA LEU A 187 4.79 -5.55 35.38
C LEU A 187 3.64 -6.35 36.01
N ALA A 188 3.79 -7.67 36.18
CA ALA A 188 2.76 -8.57 36.69
C ALA A 188 1.41 -8.45 35.97
N LEU A 189 1.42 -8.27 34.64
CA LEU A 189 0.21 -8.12 33.85
C LEU A 189 -0.53 -9.47 33.71
N PRO A 190 -1.87 -9.49 33.89
CA PRO A 190 -2.66 -10.71 33.74
C PRO A 190 -2.72 -11.17 32.28
N ALA A 191 -2.24 -12.39 32.03
CA ALA A 191 -2.06 -12.94 30.68
C ALA A 191 -3.35 -12.96 29.85
N GLU A 192 -4.51 -13.16 30.48
CA GLU A 192 -5.82 -13.20 29.84
C GLU A 192 -6.33 -11.82 29.36
N LYS A 193 -5.68 -10.73 29.77
CA LYS A 193 -6.03 -9.37 29.35
C LYS A 193 -5.11 -8.81 28.28
N ILE A 194 -3.89 -9.33 28.16
CA ILE A 194 -2.90 -8.83 27.20
C ILE A 194 -3.38 -9.09 25.77
N ARG A 195 -3.39 -8.05 24.94
CA ARG A 195 -3.71 -8.12 23.51
C ARG A 195 -2.48 -7.70 22.73
N ALA A 196 -1.92 -8.62 21.95
CA ALA A 196 -0.74 -8.31 21.18
C ALA A 196 -0.65 -9.18 19.91
N ALA A 197 0.13 -8.70 18.94
CA ALA A 197 0.48 -9.45 17.75
C ALA A 197 1.98 -9.29 17.49
N PHE A 198 2.75 -10.38 17.58
CA PHE A 198 4.20 -10.33 17.31
C PHE A 198 4.53 -10.32 15.81
N ASN A 199 3.55 -10.65 14.96
CA ASN A 199 3.62 -10.66 13.50
C ASN A 199 4.92 -11.28 12.95
N ALA A 200 5.30 -12.45 13.46
CA ALA A 200 6.38 -13.22 12.88
C ALA A 200 6.01 -13.61 11.44
N ASP A 201 6.77 -13.10 10.47
CA ASP A 201 6.58 -13.36 9.03
C ASP A 201 7.94 -13.52 8.31
N PRO A 202 8.61 -14.68 8.43
CA PRO A 202 9.87 -14.94 7.74
C PRO A 202 9.78 -14.79 6.21
N LEU A 203 8.70 -15.24 5.58
CA LEU A 203 8.48 -15.14 4.13
C LEU A 203 8.18 -13.70 3.71
N GLY A 204 7.36 -12.96 4.45
CA GLY A 204 7.14 -11.53 4.21
C GLY A 204 8.43 -10.73 4.33
N THR A 205 9.24 -11.01 5.36
CA THR A 205 10.57 -10.39 5.53
C THR A 205 11.51 -10.74 4.39
N LEU A 206 11.53 -12.01 3.97
CA LEU A 206 12.34 -12.47 2.84
C LEU A 206 11.89 -11.84 1.52
N ALA A 207 10.58 -11.65 1.31
CA ALA A 207 10.03 -11.01 0.13
C ALA A 207 10.35 -9.51 0.07
N ASP A 208 10.29 -8.81 1.20
CA ASP A 208 10.57 -7.37 1.30
C ASP A 208 12.07 -7.06 1.21
N VAL A 209 12.88 -7.70 2.08
CA VAL A 209 14.30 -7.38 2.24
C VAL A 209 15.21 -8.23 1.33
N GLY A 210 14.73 -9.37 0.87
CA GLY A 210 15.50 -10.30 0.04
C GLY A 210 16.44 -11.22 0.83
N ALA A 211 16.51 -11.10 2.16
CA ALA A 211 17.36 -11.94 2.99
C ALA A 211 16.81 -12.16 4.42
N LEU A 212 17.18 -13.30 5.01
CA LEU A 212 17.01 -13.60 6.43
C LEU A 212 18.38 -13.80 7.11
N PRO A 213 18.52 -13.45 8.40
CA PRO A 213 19.78 -13.60 9.13
C PRO A 213 20.15 -15.06 9.44
N VAL A 214 19.22 -16.00 9.23
CA VAL A 214 19.37 -17.45 9.39
C VAL A 214 18.76 -18.17 8.18
N SER A 215 18.81 -19.50 8.14
CA SER A 215 18.15 -20.26 7.09
C SER A 215 16.63 -20.13 7.19
N LEU A 216 15.93 -20.38 6.09
CA LEU A 216 14.47 -20.26 6.07
C LEU A 216 13.81 -21.27 7.02
N ASP A 217 14.31 -22.51 7.03
CA ASP A 217 13.82 -23.56 7.92
C ASP A 217 14.02 -23.20 9.40
N GLU A 218 15.18 -22.61 9.75
CA GLU A 218 15.46 -22.17 11.11
C GLU A 218 14.54 -21.02 11.54
N SER A 219 14.33 -20.02 10.67
CA SER A 219 13.41 -18.90 10.93
C SER A 219 11.95 -19.37 11.09
N ILE A 220 11.49 -20.29 10.24
CA ILE A 220 10.17 -20.92 10.38
C ILE A 220 10.09 -21.75 11.67
N GLY A 221 11.16 -22.46 12.03
CA GLY A 221 11.25 -23.19 13.31
C GLY A 221 11.07 -22.26 14.52
N GLN A 222 11.74 -21.12 14.53
CA GLN A 222 11.59 -20.09 15.57
C GLN A 222 10.17 -19.52 15.63
N LEU A 223 9.51 -19.32 14.48
CA LEU A 223 8.10 -18.93 14.41
C LEU A 223 7.18 -19.99 15.04
N VAL A 224 7.39 -21.28 14.72
CA VAL A 224 6.60 -22.39 15.26
C VAL A 224 6.73 -22.48 16.77
N GLU A 225 7.94 -22.36 17.30
CA GLU A 225 8.18 -22.37 18.75
C GLU A 225 7.51 -21.19 19.46
N LEU A 226 7.62 -19.98 18.89
CA LEU A 226 6.93 -18.81 19.43
C LEU A 226 5.41 -19.01 19.43
N ALA A 227 4.84 -19.50 18.33
CA ALA A 227 3.41 -19.76 18.21
C ALA A 227 2.91 -20.82 19.19
N ALA A 228 3.65 -21.92 19.35
CA ALA A 228 3.35 -22.97 20.31
C ALA A 228 3.36 -22.41 21.74
N TRP A 229 4.42 -21.69 22.10
CA TRP A 229 4.59 -21.08 23.42
C TRP A 229 3.48 -20.06 23.72
N VAL A 230 3.21 -19.13 22.80
CA VAL A 230 2.16 -18.10 22.95
C VAL A 230 0.78 -18.74 23.10
N SER A 231 0.45 -19.76 22.30
CA SER A 231 -0.84 -20.44 22.34
C SER A 231 -1.16 -21.12 23.68
N MET A 232 -0.13 -21.39 24.50
CA MET A 232 -0.25 -22.00 25.82
C MET A 232 -0.34 -20.96 26.95
N ASN A 233 0.25 -19.78 26.75
CA ASN A 233 0.47 -18.80 27.82
C ASN A 233 -0.41 -17.55 27.71
N TYR A 234 -0.76 -17.11 26.49
CA TYR A 234 -1.46 -15.85 26.26
C TYR A 234 -2.62 -16.02 25.26
N PRO A 235 -3.88 -16.17 25.74
CA PRO A 235 -5.02 -16.55 24.90
C PRO A 235 -5.47 -15.48 23.90
N LYS A 236 -5.05 -14.22 24.06
CA LYS A 236 -5.40 -13.07 23.20
C LYS A 236 -4.19 -12.51 22.45
N VAL A 237 -3.10 -13.28 22.37
CA VAL A 237 -1.88 -12.90 21.66
C VAL A 237 -1.67 -13.83 20.47
N THR A 238 -1.29 -13.26 19.33
CA THR A 238 -0.90 -14.00 18.13
C THR A 238 0.59 -13.89 17.88
N ALA A 239 1.22 -15.01 17.52
CA ALA A 239 2.62 -15.03 17.14
C ALA A 239 2.83 -14.70 15.65
N VAL A 240 1.96 -15.20 14.77
CA VAL A 240 2.18 -15.21 13.33
C VAL A 240 1.41 -14.09 12.64
N GLY A 241 2.10 -13.35 11.77
CA GLY A 241 1.50 -12.36 10.89
C GLY A 241 1.74 -12.78 9.45
N VAL A 242 0.70 -12.78 8.62
CA VAL A 242 0.84 -12.85 7.17
C VAL A 242 0.64 -11.45 6.63
N ASP A 243 1.72 -10.75 6.30
CA ASP A 243 1.67 -9.39 5.76
C ASP A 243 1.89 -9.39 4.25
N THR A 244 0.86 -8.96 3.52
CA THR A 244 0.90 -8.94 2.05
C THR A 244 1.49 -7.67 1.47
N SER A 245 1.97 -6.75 2.32
CA SER A 245 2.47 -5.44 1.93
C SER A 245 3.60 -5.51 0.90
N ALA A 246 4.53 -6.46 1.01
CA ALA A 246 5.61 -6.65 0.04
C ALA A 246 5.07 -6.97 -1.37
N TYR A 247 4.16 -7.94 -1.48
CA TYR A 247 3.54 -8.32 -2.76
C TYR A 247 2.73 -7.16 -3.35
N HIS A 248 1.92 -6.52 -2.51
CA HIS A 248 1.00 -5.46 -2.93
C HIS A 248 1.72 -4.20 -3.40
N GLN A 249 2.80 -3.81 -2.70
CA GLN A 249 3.62 -2.65 -3.05
C GLN A 249 4.42 -2.93 -4.32
N ALA A 250 4.86 -4.16 -4.55
CA ALA A 250 5.52 -4.55 -5.80
C ALA A 250 4.59 -4.63 -7.02
N GLY A 251 3.29 -4.40 -6.84
CA GLY A 251 2.35 -4.23 -7.95
C GLY A 251 1.43 -5.41 -8.21
N SER A 252 1.35 -6.37 -7.29
CA SER A 252 0.42 -7.49 -7.40
C SER A 252 -1.03 -7.04 -7.63
N THR A 253 -1.77 -7.85 -8.40
CA THR A 253 -3.23 -7.72 -8.55
C THR A 253 -3.93 -8.21 -7.29
N ALA A 254 -5.21 -7.85 -7.08
CA ALA A 254 -5.95 -8.34 -5.91
C ALA A 254 -6.03 -9.87 -5.85
N VAL A 255 -6.09 -10.53 -7.00
CA VAL A 255 -6.11 -11.99 -7.14
C VAL A 255 -4.77 -12.62 -6.71
N GLN A 256 -3.65 -12.05 -7.16
CA GLN A 256 -2.31 -12.47 -6.73
C GLN A 256 -2.09 -12.22 -5.23
N ASP A 257 -2.47 -11.05 -4.74
CA ASP A 257 -2.36 -10.65 -3.35
C ASP A 257 -3.11 -11.62 -2.42
N LEU A 258 -4.33 -12.01 -2.79
CA LEU A 258 -5.11 -13.05 -2.09
C LEU A 258 -4.44 -14.41 -2.14
N ALA A 259 -3.99 -14.85 -3.31
CA ALA A 259 -3.35 -16.16 -3.48
C ALA A 259 -2.07 -16.28 -2.65
N PHE A 260 -1.21 -15.26 -2.66
CA PHE A 260 0.03 -15.24 -1.89
C PHE A 260 -0.20 -15.12 -0.39
N ALA A 261 -1.22 -14.36 0.05
CA ALA A 261 -1.62 -14.33 1.45
C ALA A 261 -2.00 -15.74 1.94
N ILE A 262 -2.86 -16.41 1.19
CA ILE A 262 -3.37 -17.71 1.55
C ILE A 262 -2.28 -18.79 1.46
N ALA A 263 -1.43 -18.76 0.44
CA ALA A 263 -0.29 -19.68 0.32
C ALA A 263 0.71 -19.51 1.48
N THR A 264 1.02 -18.28 1.87
CA THR A 264 1.87 -17.97 3.03
C THR A 264 1.24 -18.50 4.32
N GLY A 265 -0.07 -18.25 4.52
CA GLY A 265 -0.80 -18.76 5.67
C GLY A 265 -0.82 -20.29 5.75
N VAL A 266 -0.96 -20.98 4.61
CA VAL A 266 -0.91 -22.45 4.53
C VAL A 266 0.49 -22.98 4.84
N GLU A 267 1.55 -22.32 4.39
CA GLU A 267 2.93 -22.70 4.72
C GLU A 267 3.16 -22.68 6.24
N TYR A 268 2.76 -21.59 6.90
CA TYR A 268 2.90 -21.46 8.36
C TYR A 268 1.98 -22.41 9.12
N LEU A 269 0.74 -22.58 8.66
CA LEU A 269 -0.20 -23.54 9.25
C LEU A 269 0.36 -24.96 9.19
N ARG A 270 0.89 -25.37 8.03
CA ARG A 270 1.55 -26.66 7.84
C ARG A 270 2.75 -26.83 8.77
N ALA A 271 3.64 -25.83 8.83
CA ALA A 271 4.81 -25.87 9.70
C ALA A 271 4.44 -26.04 11.19
N MET A 272 3.44 -25.28 11.67
CA MET A 272 2.96 -25.40 13.05
C MET A 272 2.34 -26.76 13.33
N MET A 273 1.55 -27.31 12.40
CA MET A 273 0.96 -28.65 12.55
C MET A 273 2.03 -29.75 12.57
N THR A 274 3.05 -29.65 11.71
CA THR A 274 4.21 -30.55 11.73
C THR A 274 4.98 -30.45 13.05
N GLY A 275 5.07 -29.24 13.63
CA GLY A 275 5.62 -29.00 14.96
C GLY A 275 4.72 -29.45 16.13
N GLY A 276 3.58 -30.08 15.85
CA GLY A 276 2.67 -30.65 16.86
C GLY A 276 1.63 -29.68 17.42
N VAL A 277 1.49 -28.47 16.87
CA VAL A 277 0.44 -27.53 17.27
C VAL A 277 -0.90 -27.97 16.66
N PRO A 278 -1.97 -28.20 17.45
CA PRO A 278 -3.27 -28.57 16.92
C PRO A 278 -3.84 -27.52 15.97
N ILE A 279 -4.52 -27.93 14.90
CA ILE A 279 -5.10 -27.06 13.86
C ILE A 279 -5.86 -25.85 14.43
N ASP A 280 -6.71 -26.06 15.45
CA ASP A 280 -7.50 -24.98 16.05
C ASP A 280 -6.64 -23.93 16.77
N LYS A 281 -5.51 -24.34 17.34
CA LYS A 281 -4.56 -23.40 17.96
C LYS A 281 -3.70 -22.74 16.89
N ALA A 282 -3.20 -23.51 15.93
CA ALA A 282 -2.36 -23.02 14.84
C ALA A 282 -3.08 -21.96 14.01
N ALA A 283 -4.32 -22.21 13.58
CA ALA A 283 -5.11 -21.25 12.79
C ALA A 283 -5.38 -19.95 13.57
N ARG A 284 -5.67 -20.03 14.87
CA ARG A 284 -5.88 -18.85 15.72
C ARG A 284 -4.61 -18.07 16.07
N GLN A 285 -3.43 -18.63 15.80
CA GLN A 285 -2.15 -17.91 15.96
C GLN A 285 -1.82 -17.03 14.75
N ILE A 286 -2.56 -17.13 13.65
CA ILE A 286 -2.31 -16.39 12.40
C ILE A 286 -3.25 -15.18 12.31
N ALA A 287 -2.68 -14.00 12.19
CA ALA A 287 -3.37 -12.77 11.78
C ALA A 287 -2.89 -12.35 10.38
N PHE A 288 -3.75 -11.69 9.62
CA PHE A 288 -3.45 -11.24 8.26
C PHE A 288 -3.42 -9.72 8.20
N THR A 289 -2.34 -9.15 7.66
CA THR A 289 -2.28 -7.74 7.30
C THR A 289 -2.40 -7.60 5.79
N MET A 290 -3.41 -6.87 5.32
CA MET A 290 -3.66 -6.64 3.90
C MET A 290 -3.56 -5.16 3.56
N SER A 291 -2.67 -4.85 2.62
CA SER A 291 -2.59 -3.51 2.04
C SER A 291 -3.82 -3.22 1.16
N VAL A 292 -4.35 -2.00 1.25
CA VAL A 292 -5.53 -1.54 0.51
C VAL A 292 -5.25 -0.25 -0.25
N GLY A 293 -5.81 -0.13 -1.47
CA GLY A 293 -5.67 1.04 -2.33
C GLY A 293 -6.94 1.91 -2.33
N THR A 294 -7.08 2.73 -3.36
CA THR A 294 -8.21 3.68 -3.55
C THR A 294 -9.41 3.08 -4.32
N HIS A 295 -9.27 1.87 -4.86
CA HIS A 295 -10.35 1.14 -5.53
C HIS A 295 -11.28 0.46 -4.50
N HIS A 296 -12.19 1.23 -3.90
CA HIS A 296 -12.96 0.80 -2.72
C HIS A 296 -13.80 -0.47 -2.95
N PHE A 297 -14.50 -0.61 -4.08
CA PHE A 297 -15.28 -1.83 -4.37
C PHE A 297 -14.40 -3.08 -4.49
N LEU A 298 -13.22 -2.95 -5.14
CA LEU A 298 -12.24 -4.03 -5.24
C LEU A 298 -11.75 -4.45 -3.84
N VAL A 299 -11.44 -3.47 -2.98
CA VAL A 299 -11.03 -3.74 -1.59
C VAL A 299 -12.13 -4.48 -0.82
N ILE A 300 -13.39 -4.05 -0.95
CA ILE A 300 -14.53 -4.71 -0.29
C ILE A 300 -14.66 -6.16 -0.75
N ALA A 301 -14.68 -6.41 -2.06
CA ALA A 301 -14.75 -7.76 -2.61
C ALA A 301 -13.54 -8.62 -2.22
N LYS A 302 -12.34 -8.03 -2.21
CA LYS A 302 -11.08 -8.71 -1.83
C LYS A 302 -11.11 -9.23 -0.40
N LEU A 303 -11.48 -8.40 0.60
CA LEU A 303 -11.46 -8.86 2.00
C LEU A 303 -12.57 -9.89 2.29
N ARG A 304 -13.71 -9.78 1.60
CA ARG A 304 -14.78 -10.80 1.61
C ARG A 304 -14.29 -12.13 1.03
N ALA A 305 -13.56 -12.09 -0.09
CA ALA A 305 -12.96 -13.27 -0.72
C ALA A 305 -11.86 -13.90 0.16
N ALA A 306 -11.04 -13.08 0.84
CA ALA A 306 -10.01 -13.54 1.75
C ALA A 306 -10.57 -14.46 2.84
N ARG A 307 -11.65 -14.02 3.51
CA ARG A 307 -12.32 -14.81 4.56
C ARG A 307 -12.88 -16.14 4.04
N ARG A 308 -13.46 -16.13 2.83
CA ARG A 308 -13.95 -17.34 2.17
C ARG A 308 -12.83 -18.36 1.93
N LEU A 309 -11.73 -17.90 1.34
CA LEU A 309 -10.57 -18.74 1.01
C LEU A 309 -9.96 -19.35 2.27
N TRP A 310 -9.70 -18.52 3.28
CA TRP A 310 -9.12 -18.97 4.55
C TRP A 310 -10.06 -19.94 5.28
N GLY A 311 -11.35 -19.59 5.39
CA GLY A 311 -12.34 -20.44 6.03
C GLY A 311 -12.47 -21.81 5.36
N ARG A 312 -12.37 -21.86 4.02
CA ARG A 312 -12.35 -23.12 3.27
C ARG A 312 -11.13 -23.97 3.59
N ILE A 313 -9.94 -23.36 3.65
CA ILE A 313 -8.69 -24.06 3.94
C ILE A 313 -8.70 -24.69 5.32
N VAL A 314 -8.98 -23.90 6.35
CA VAL A 314 -9.00 -24.39 7.73
C VAL A 314 -10.04 -25.50 7.89
N SER A 315 -11.21 -25.35 7.29
CA SER A 315 -12.25 -26.38 7.30
C SER A 315 -11.81 -27.70 6.64
N VAL A 316 -11.14 -27.65 5.49
CA VAL A 316 -10.63 -28.85 4.80
C VAL A 316 -9.48 -29.50 5.57
N CYS A 317 -8.68 -28.70 6.28
CA CYS A 317 -7.65 -29.19 7.21
C CYS A 317 -8.22 -29.78 8.52
N GLY A 318 -9.55 -29.79 8.69
CA GLY A 318 -10.23 -30.37 9.87
C GLY A 318 -10.34 -29.43 11.07
N GLY A 319 -10.10 -28.13 10.90
CA GLY A 319 -10.28 -27.13 11.94
C GLY A 319 -11.76 -26.83 12.23
N SER A 320 -12.05 -26.42 13.46
CA SER A 320 -13.40 -26.02 13.86
C SER A 320 -13.85 -24.74 13.15
N PRO A 321 -15.17 -24.47 13.06
CA PRO A 321 -15.67 -23.21 12.52
C PRO A 321 -15.09 -21.97 13.22
N THR A 322 -14.87 -22.06 14.54
CA THR A 322 -14.27 -20.96 15.31
C THR A 322 -12.79 -20.75 14.99
N ALA A 323 -12.06 -21.79 14.59
CA ALA A 323 -10.67 -21.67 14.16
C ALA A 323 -10.55 -21.18 12.71
N ALA A 324 -11.60 -21.37 11.90
CA ALA A 324 -11.64 -21.00 10.49
C ALA A 324 -11.92 -19.50 10.24
N THR A 325 -12.15 -18.71 11.28
CA THR A 325 -12.25 -17.25 11.16
C THR A 325 -10.91 -16.64 10.78
N MET A 326 -10.94 -15.56 9.99
CA MET A 326 -9.73 -14.84 9.57
C MET A 326 -9.68 -13.49 10.29
N SER A 327 -8.60 -13.24 11.03
CA SER A 327 -8.36 -11.90 11.61
C SER A 327 -7.65 -11.03 10.58
N ILE A 328 -8.28 -9.93 10.19
CA ILE A 328 -7.80 -9.03 9.14
C ILE A 328 -7.49 -7.65 9.72
N HIS A 329 -6.23 -7.26 9.61
CA HIS A 329 -5.74 -5.90 9.76
C HIS A 329 -5.56 -5.28 8.37
N THR A 330 -5.97 -4.02 8.18
CA THR A 330 -5.77 -3.28 6.93
C THR A 330 -4.97 -2.01 7.11
N ARG A 331 -4.23 -1.62 6.07
CA ARG A 331 -3.48 -0.37 6.02
C ARG A 331 -3.56 0.23 4.63
N CYS A 332 -3.71 1.56 4.53
CA CYS A 332 -3.60 2.25 3.25
C CYS A 332 -2.19 2.04 2.67
N SER A 333 -2.14 1.56 1.44
CA SER A 333 -0.88 1.21 0.79
C SER A 333 -0.04 2.44 0.45
N ARG A 334 1.28 2.34 0.65
CA ARG A 334 2.23 3.39 0.22
C ARG A 334 2.18 3.61 -1.30
N ARG A 335 1.79 2.59 -2.09
CA ARG A 335 1.78 2.66 -3.55
C ARG A 335 0.87 3.73 -4.14
N VAL A 336 -0.15 4.15 -3.39
CA VAL A 336 -1.12 5.18 -3.81
C VAL A 336 -0.82 6.55 -3.20
N LEU A 337 0.07 6.63 -2.21
CA LEU A 337 0.40 7.90 -1.56
C LEU A 337 1.38 8.70 -2.41
N THR A 338 1.27 10.02 -2.34
CA THR A 338 2.09 10.94 -3.12
C THR A 338 2.92 11.84 -2.21
N GLN A 339 4.17 12.09 -2.58
CA GLN A 339 5.02 13.11 -1.96
C GLN A 339 4.64 14.51 -2.46
N ARG A 340 4.23 14.59 -3.72
CA ARG A 340 3.69 15.81 -4.33
C ARG A 340 2.21 15.95 -4.01
N ASP A 341 1.79 17.17 -3.67
CA ASP A 341 0.47 17.51 -3.18
C ASP A 341 -0.05 16.53 -2.10
N PRO A 342 0.67 16.41 -0.97
CA PRO A 342 0.43 15.36 0.02
C PRO A 342 -0.95 15.48 0.68
N TYR A 343 -1.61 16.64 0.66
CA TYR A 343 -2.97 16.79 1.19
C TYR A 343 -4.00 15.92 0.46
N VAL A 344 -3.79 15.61 -0.82
CA VAL A 344 -4.66 14.69 -1.57
C VAL A 344 -4.63 13.29 -0.95
N ASN A 345 -3.57 12.92 -0.23
CA ASN A 345 -3.51 11.66 0.50
C ASN A 345 -4.59 11.56 1.60
N MET A 346 -5.13 12.66 2.12
CA MET A 346 -6.28 12.63 3.03
C MET A 346 -7.49 11.95 2.37
N LEU A 347 -7.75 12.23 1.09
CA LEU A 347 -8.85 11.63 0.32
C LEU A 347 -8.58 10.16 0.00
N ARG A 348 -7.32 9.84 -0.34
CA ARG A 348 -6.89 8.46 -0.62
C ARG A 348 -7.05 7.58 0.62
N ASN A 349 -6.56 8.06 1.76
CA ASN A 349 -6.68 7.37 3.04
C ASN A 349 -8.13 7.26 3.50
N THR A 350 -8.95 8.30 3.36
CA THR A 350 -10.40 8.24 3.65
C THR A 350 -11.09 7.15 2.84
N THR A 351 -10.78 7.03 1.55
CA THR A 351 -11.35 5.98 0.68
C THR A 351 -10.92 4.58 1.12
N ALA A 352 -9.65 4.41 1.51
CA ALA A 352 -9.12 3.14 2.01
C ALA A 352 -9.77 2.73 3.35
N VAL A 353 -9.87 3.65 4.31
CA VAL A 353 -10.51 3.40 5.61
C VAL A 353 -12.00 3.10 5.45
N PHE A 354 -12.70 3.84 4.58
CA PHE A 354 -14.10 3.56 4.23
C PHE A 354 -14.26 2.13 3.70
N ALA A 355 -13.44 1.73 2.72
CA ALA A 355 -13.51 0.41 2.14
C ALA A 355 -13.23 -0.70 3.15
N ALA A 356 -12.21 -0.51 4.00
CA ALA A 356 -11.86 -1.46 5.06
C ALA A 356 -12.96 -1.61 6.12
N GLY A 357 -13.57 -0.50 6.55
CA GLY A 357 -14.68 -0.50 7.50
C GLY A 357 -15.91 -1.20 6.94
N VAL A 358 -16.32 -0.86 5.72
CA VAL A 358 -17.45 -1.51 5.01
C VAL A 358 -17.21 -3.00 4.78
N ALA A 359 -15.97 -3.38 4.50
CA ALA A 359 -15.58 -4.76 4.30
C ALA A 359 -15.45 -5.56 5.61
N GLY A 360 -15.61 -4.92 6.77
CA GLY A 360 -15.51 -5.56 8.09
C GLY A 360 -14.10 -6.05 8.41
N ALA A 361 -13.07 -5.20 8.24
CA ALA A 361 -11.76 -5.44 8.81
C ALA A 361 -11.82 -5.38 10.35
N ASP A 362 -11.04 -6.22 11.03
CA ASP A 362 -10.99 -6.25 12.50
C ASP A 362 -10.17 -5.08 13.06
N ALA A 363 -9.08 -4.75 12.38
CA ALA A 363 -8.23 -3.60 12.70
C ALA A 363 -7.92 -2.75 11.46
N ILE A 364 -7.88 -1.43 11.64
CA ILE A 364 -7.61 -0.49 10.56
C ILE A 364 -6.52 0.49 10.99
N THR A 365 -5.44 0.53 10.22
CA THR A 365 -4.44 1.61 10.28
C THR A 365 -4.82 2.71 9.31
N SER A 366 -5.16 3.88 9.86
CA SER A 366 -5.33 5.12 9.11
C SER A 366 -3.98 5.80 8.92
N VAL A 367 -3.62 6.15 7.67
CA VAL A 367 -2.28 6.65 7.35
C VAL A 367 -2.26 8.19 7.27
N PRO A 368 -1.31 8.87 7.94
CA PRO A 368 -1.11 10.31 7.81
C PRO A 368 -0.86 10.77 6.38
N PHE A 369 -1.39 11.94 6.02
CA PHE A 369 -1.29 12.47 4.64
C PHE A 369 0.16 12.77 4.23
N ASP A 370 1.02 13.06 5.20
CA ASP A 370 2.44 13.36 5.07
C ASP A 370 3.35 12.13 5.23
N ALA A 371 2.79 10.92 5.37
CA ALA A 371 3.58 9.70 5.58
C ALA A 371 4.49 9.31 4.40
N ALA A 372 4.20 9.79 3.18
CA ALA A 372 5.08 9.61 2.02
C ALA A 372 6.35 10.48 2.11
N LEU A 373 6.36 11.50 2.96
CA LEU A 373 7.46 12.45 3.11
C LEU A 373 8.45 12.08 4.21
N GLY A 374 8.15 11.05 5.02
CA GLY A 374 8.96 10.61 6.14
C GLY A 374 8.12 10.31 7.38
N VAL A 375 8.70 10.54 8.57
CA VAL A 375 7.98 10.35 9.85
C VAL A 375 6.88 11.40 9.97
N PRO A 376 5.59 11.03 10.15
CA PRO A 376 4.48 11.98 10.15
C PRO A 376 4.51 13.02 11.28
N GLY A 377 4.09 14.25 10.98
CA GLY A 377 3.90 15.31 11.97
C GLY A 377 2.60 15.17 12.78
N SER A 378 2.44 16.02 13.80
CA SER A 378 1.27 15.99 14.70
C SER A 378 -0.06 16.25 13.97
N LEU A 379 -0.08 17.18 13.01
CA LEU A 379 -1.26 17.43 12.20
C LEU A 379 -1.64 16.20 11.36
N GLY A 380 -0.66 15.57 10.71
CA GLY A 380 -0.87 14.37 9.89
C GLY A 380 -1.46 13.21 10.70
N ARG A 381 -0.88 12.91 11.87
CA ARG A 381 -1.39 11.88 12.78
C ARG A 381 -2.80 12.18 13.28
N ARG A 382 -3.05 13.40 13.75
CA ARG A 382 -4.38 13.83 14.22
C ARG A 382 -5.44 13.67 13.12
N VAL A 383 -5.12 14.10 11.90
CA VAL A 383 -6.02 13.96 10.74
C VAL A 383 -6.31 12.50 10.46
N ALA A 384 -5.28 11.65 10.40
CA ALA A 384 -5.46 10.21 10.15
C ALA A 384 -6.36 9.55 11.20
N ARG A 385 -6.08 9.77 12.49
CA ARG A 385 -6.90 9.28 13.59
C ARG A 385 -8.35 9.75 13.46
N ASN A 386 -8.56 11.04 13.28
CA ASN A 386 -9.90 11.62 13.17
C ASN A 386 -10.66 11.14 11.93
N THR A 387 -10.00 10.87 10.80
CA THR A 387 -10.65 10.26 9.62
C THR A 387 -11.31 8.93 10.00
N ALA A 388 -10.62 8.06 10.73
CA ALA A 388 -11.19 6.80 11.18
C ALA A 388 -12.31 7.00 12.20
N LEU A 389 -12.14 7.91 13.16
CA LEU A 389 -13.16 8.20 14.16
C LEU A 389 -14.44 8.78 13.54
N ILE A 390 -14.34 9.73 12.61
CA ILE A 390 -15.51 10.32 11.90
C ILE A 390 -16.26 9.23 11.13
N LEU A 391 -15.54 8.39 10.38
CA LEU A 391 -16.16 7.29 9.62
C LEU A 391 -16.86 6.28 10.55
N GLN A 392 -16.33 6.06 11.75
CA GLN A 392 -16.92 5.19 12.75
C GLN A 392 -18.12 5.83 13.45
N GLU A 393 -17.91 7.00 14.06
CA GLU A 393 -18.79 7.60 15.06
C GLU A 393 -19.83 8.55 14.48
N GLU A 394 -19.53 9.24 13.38
CA GLU A 394 -20.44 10.19 12.73
C GLU A 394 -21.12 9.58 11.50
N SER A 395 -20.36 8.84 10.68
CA SER A 395 -20.90 8.15 9.49
C SER A 395 -21.49 6.77 9.81
N HIS A 396 -21.30 6.28 11.05
CA HIS A 396 -21.89 5.04 11.55
C HIS A 396 -21.60 3.78 10.70
N LEU A 397 -20.46 3.73 10.01
CA LEU A 397 -20.17 2.64 9.05
C LEU A 397 -20.08 1.24 9.70
N HIS A 398 -19.79 1.19 11.00
CA HIS A 398 -19.70 -0.07 11.76
C HIS A 398 -21.07 -0.64 12.19
N ARG A 399 -22.18 0.12 12.05
CA ARG A 399 -23.49 -0.25 12.62
C ARG A 399 -24.22 -1.35 11.85
N VAL A 400 -23.91 -1.53 10.56
CA VAL A 400 -24.49 -2.58 9.72
C VAL A 400 -23.38 -3.54 9.32
N ILE A 401 -23.60 -4.84 9.58
CA ILE A 401 -22.64 -5.89 9.24
C ILE A 401 -22.75 -6.20 7.75
N ASP A 402 -21.61 -6.16 7.06
CA ASP A 402 -21.49 -6.41 5.61
C ASP A 402 -22.60 -5.67 4.83
N PRO A 403 -22.63 -4.33 4.83
CA PRO A 403 -23.64 -3.56 4.10
C PRO A 403 -23.53 -3.73 2.58
N ALA A 404 -22.41 -4.29 2.09
CA ALA A 404 -22.22 -4.74 0.72
C ALA A 404 -23.02 -6.01 0.36
N GLY A 405 -23.45 -6.80 1.35
CA GLY A 405 -24.14 -8.07 1.14
C GLY A 405 -25.47 -7.91 0.41
N GLY A 406 -25.66 -8.67 -0.67
CA GLY A 406 -26.85 -8.59 -1.53
C GLY A 406 -26.67 -7.70 -2.75
N SER A 407 -25.54 -6.99 -2.87
CA SER A 407 -25.14 -6.34 -4.12
C SER A 407 -24.73 -7.38 -5.14
N TRP A 408 -25.49 -7.51 -6.24
CA TRP A 408 -25.17 -8.46 -7.32
C TRP A 408 -23.75 -8.25 -7.88
N PHE A 409 -23.32 -7.00 -7.99
CA PHE A 409 -21.97 -6.65 -8.43
C PHE A 409 -20.90 -7.15 -7.46
N LEU A 410 -20.98 -6.77 -6.18
CA LEU A 410 -19.95 -7.11 -5.20
C LEU A 410 -19.93 -8.59 -4.87
N ASP A 411 -21.08 -9.25 -4.88
CA ASP A 411 -21.18 -10.68 -4.64
C ASP A 411 -20.53 -11.48 -5.78
N ASN A 412 -20.78 -11.12 -7.05
CA ASN A 412 -20.08 -11.74 -8.19
C ASN A 412 -18.59 -11.43 -8.20
N TRP A 413 -18.21 -10.19 -7.90
CA TRP A 413 -16.79 -9.83 -7.90
C TRP A 413 -16.03 -10.56 -6.78
N THR A 414 -16.66 -10.72 -5.61
CA THR A 414 -16.11 -11.52 -4.50
C THR A 414 -15.82 -12.95 -4.93
N GLU A 415 -16.76 -13.62 -5.60
CA GLU A 415 -16.57 -14.99 -6.07
C GLU A 415 -15.49 -15.08 -7.17
N GLN A 416 -15.50 -14.17 -8.15
CA GLN A 416 -14.50 -14.17 -9.22
C GLN A 416 -13.08 -13.93 -8.70
N LEU A 417 -12.91 -13.04 -7.70
CA LEU A 417 -11.63 -12.84 -7.04
C LEU A 417 -11.19 -14.09 -6.27
N ALA A 418 -12.12 -14.75 -5.58
CA ALA A 418 -11.83 -15.99 -4.86
C ALA A 418 -11.40 -17.11 -5.83
N ASP A 419 -12.11 -17.28 -6.95
CA ASP A 419 -11.80 -18.30 -7.96
C ASP A 419 -10.44 -18.06 -8.62
N GLY A 420 -10.17 -16.81 -9.04
CA GLY A 420 -8.86 -16.44 -9.58
C GLY A 420 -7.73 -16.69 -8.58
N ALA A 421 -7.94 -16.34 -7.31
CA ALA A 421 -6.93 -16.49 -6.27
C ALA A 421 -6.68 -17.97 -5.97
N TRP A 422 -7.73 -18.79 -5.99
CA TRP A 422 -7.64 -20.24 -5.81
C TRP A 422 -6.80 -20.89 -6.91
N GLN A 423 -6.94 -20.46 -8.17
CA GLN A 423 -6.14 -20.97 -9.28
C GLN A 423 -4.64 -20.69 -9.10
N ILE A 424 -4.28 -19.46 -8.72
CA ILE A 424 -2.87 -19.11 -8.45
C ILE A 424 -2.35 -19.86 -7.22
N PHE A 425 -3.15 -19.96 -6.15
CA PHE A 425 -2.81 -20.75 -4.96
C PHE A 425 -2.49 -22.21 -5.32
N GLN A 426 -3.30 -22.85 -6.18
CA GLN A 426 -3.03 -24.20 -6.65
C GLN A 426 -1.73 -24.33 -7.47
N GLN A 427 -1.32 -23.28 -8.18
CA GLN A 427 -0.02 -23.27 -8.87
C GLN A 427 1.12 -23.23 -7.85
N VAL A 428 1.04 -22.37 -6.84
CA VAL A 428 2.02 -22.31 -5.75
C VAL A 428 2.15 -23.64 -5.03
N GLU A 429 1.03 -24.30 -4.70
CA GLU A 429 1.05 -25.61 -4.05
C GLU A 429 1.68 -26.71 -4.93
N LYS A 430 1.47 -26.68 -6.26
CA LYS A 430 2.13 -27.60 -7.20
C LYS A 430 3.65 -27.42 -7.25
N MET A 431 4.15 -26.21 -6.96
CA MET A 431 5.59 -25.92 -6.84
C MET A 431 6.17 -26.40 -5.50
N GLY A 432 5.32 -26.87 -4.59
CA GLY A 432 5.69 -27.37 -3.28
C GLY A 432 5.65 -26.31 -2.18
N GLY A 433 4.79 -25.30 -2.33
CA GLY A 433 4.49 -24.31 -1.29
C GLY A 433 5.06 -22.92 -1.57
N MET A 434 4.65 -21.96 -0.74
CA MET A 434 4.98 -20.55 -0.89
C MET A 434 6.48 -20.30 -0.71
N ALA A 435 7.13 -21.02 0.20
CA ALA A 435 8.57 -20.92 0.41
C ALA A 435 9.36 -21.19 -0.89
N LYS A 436 9.00 -22.27 -1.61
CA LYS A 436 9.64 -22.61 -2.88
C LYS A 436 9.30 -21.62 -3.99
N ALA A 437 8.03 -21.23 -4.12
CA ALA A 437 7.60 -20.27 -5.13
C ALA A 437 8.28 -18.89 -4.97
N LEU A 438 8.50 -18.44 -3.74
CA LEU A 438 9.19 -17.18 -3.45
C LEU A 438 10.69 -17.27 -3.76
N THR A 439 11.36 -18.31 -3.25
CA THR A 439 12.82 -18.48 -3.42
C THR A 439 13.23 -18.83 -4.85
N SER A 440 12.34 -19.41 -5.66
CA SER A 440 12.60 -19.68 -7.07
C SER A 440 12.54 -18.43 -7.97
N GLY A 441 12.14 -17.27 -7.42
CA GLY A 441 11.92 -16.03 -8.18
C GLY A 441 10.58 -15.95 -8.91
N TRP A 442 9.76 -17.01 -8.87
CA TRP A 442 8.51 -17.08 -9.63
C TRP A 442 7.49 -16.03 -9.18
N VAL A 443 7.39 -15.78 -7.87
CA VAL A 443 6.50 -14.73 -7.33
C VAL A 443 6.85 -13.36 -7.90
N ALA A 444 8.15 -13.02 -7.97
CA ALA A 444 8.61 -11.76 -8.54
C ALA A 444 8.26 -11.66 -10.03
N GLU A 445 8.51 -12.72 -10.81
CA GLU A 445 8.18 -12.77 -12.24
C GLU A 445 6.68 -12.58 -12.50
N GLN A 446 5.81 -13.22 -11.69
CA GLN A 446 4.36 -13.07 -11.83
C GLN A 446 3.89 -11.64 -11.51
N ILE A 447 4.48 -11.00 -10.50
CA ILE A 447 4.14 -9.63 -10.12
C ILE A 447 4.64 -8.64 -11.19
N ASP A 448 5.89 -8.77 -11.65
CA ASP A 448 6.47 -7.94 -12.71
C ASP A 448 5.61 -7.99 -13.98
N ALA A 449 5.20 -9.20 -14.39
CA ALA A 449 4.34 -9.40 -15.56
C ALA A 449 2.97 -8.74 -15.40
N ALA A 450 2.39 -8.77 -14.20
CA ALA A 450 1.11 -8.15 -13.91
C ALA A 450 1.20 -6.61 -13.78
N PHE A 451 2.33 -6.10 -13.30
CA PHE A 451 2.55 -4.65 -13.13
C PHE A 451 2.88 -3.95 -14.45
N ALA A 452 3.58 -4.62 -15.38
CA ALA A 452 4.03 -3.99 -16.63
C ALA A 452 2.91 -3.32 -17.47
N PRO A 453 1.71 -3.90 -17.65
CA PRO A 453 0.59 -3.20 -18.29
C PRO A 453 0.12 -1.96 -17.51
N ARG A 454 0.07 -2.06 -16.18
CA ARG A 454 -0.32 -0.94 -15.30
C ARG A 454 0.68 0.20 -15.37
N ALA A 455 1.98 -0.09 -15.40
CA ALA A 455 3.03 0.92 -15.57
C ALA A 455 2.85 1.71 -16.88
N LYS A 456 2.47 1.04 -17.98
CA LYS A 456 2.14 1.70 -19.25
C LYS A 456 0.87 2.56 -19.14
N ASP A 457 -0.14 2.08 -18.44
CA ASP A 457 -1.38 2.82 -18.22
C ASP A 457 -1.15 4.06 -17.34
N ILE A 458 -0.27 4.00 -16.33
CA ILE A 458 0.18 5.15 -15.55
C ILE A 458 0.95 6.15 -16.43
N ALA A 459 1.93 5.68 -17.20
CA ALA A 459 2.73 6.52 -18.09
C ALA A 459 1.87 7.29 -19.12
N ARG A 460 0.76 6.67 -19.56
CA ARG A 460 -0.21 7.26 -20.51
C ARG A 460 -1.36 8.01 -19.85
N ARG A 461 -1.36 8.12 -18.51
CA ARG A 461 -2.46 8.69 -17.69
C ARG A 461 -3.82 8.04 -17.94
N LYS A 462 -3.85 6.76 -18.29
CA LYS A 462 -5.08 5.96 -18.25
C LYS A 462 -5.45 5.63 -16.80
N GLU A 463 -4.45 5.55 -15.92
CA GLU A 463 -4.60 5.57 -14.46
C GLU A 463 -4.07 6.92 -13.93
N PRO A 464 -4.88 7.99 -13.90
CA PRO A 464 -4.41 9.31 -13.51
C PRO A 464 -4.15 9.43 -12.01
N ILE A 465 -3.18 10.29 -11.65
CA ILE A 465 -2.76 10.56 -10.28
C ILE A 465 -2.98 12.04 -10.00
N THR A 466 -4.10 12.35 -9.34
CA THR A 466 -4.46 13.72 -8.94
C THR A 466 -3.39 14.36 -8.06
N GLY A 467 -3.03 15.59 -8.36
CA GLY A 467 -1.95 16.36 -7.72
C GLY A 467 -0.56 16.12 -8.31
N VAL A 468 -0.38 15.06 -9.12
CA VAL A 468 0.93 14.65 -9.66
C VAL A 468 0.91 14.56 -11.19
N SER A 469 0.27 13.53 -11.75
CA SER A 469 0.14 13.38 -13.19
C SER A 469 -1.02 14.20 -13.74
N GLU A 470 -2.05 14.46 -12.94
CA GLU A 470 -3.16 15.34 -13.31
C GLU A 470 -3.36 16.41 -12.24
N PHE A 471 -3.58 17.64 -12.70
CA PHE A 471 -3.73 18.84 -11.88
C PHE A 471 -2.50 19.10 -10.98
N PRO A 472 -1.27 19.02 -11.52
CA PRO A 472 -0.05 19.30 -10.76
C PRO A 472 0.03 20.76 -10.32
N ASN A 473 0.61 21.00 -9.16
CA ASN A 473 0.96 22.33 -8.67
C ASN A 473 2.48 22.51 -8.61
N VAL A 474 3.07 23.12 -9.64
CA VAL A 474 4.54 23.36 -9.73
C VAL A 474 5.07 24.40 -8.75
N THR A 475 4.16 25.18 -8.16
CA THR A 475 4.43 26.23 -7.16
C THR A 475 4.03 25.81 -5.75
N GLU A 476 3.75 24.52 -5.52
CA GLU A 476 3.37 24.03 -4.20
C GLU A 476 4.42 24.35 -3.14
N GLU A 477 3.98 24.75 -1.96
CA GLU A 477 4.85 24.89 -0.81
C GLU A 477 5.20 23.52 -0.25
N LYS A 478 6.46 23.32 0.14
CA LYS A 478 6.89 22.07 0.76
C LYS A 478 6.24 21.95 2.14
N VAL A 479 5.37 20.96 2.27
CA VAL A 479 4.79 20.53 3.55
C VAL A 479 5.58 19.34 4.07
N GLY A 480 5.60 19.13 5.38
CA GLY A 480 6.21 17.96 6.00
C GLY A 480 7.18 18.34 7.13
N PRO A 481 7.48 17.40 8.03
CA PRO A 481 8.40 17.64 9.13
C PRO A 481 9.83 17.83 8.66
N ALA A 482 10.65 18.45 9.51
CA ALA A 482 12.07 18.62 9.23
C ALA A 482 12.75 17.26 9.00
N VAL A 483 13.69 17.22 8.06
CA VAL A 483 14.52 16.03 7.81
C VAL A 483 15.23 15.66 9.10
N LEU A 484 14.99 14.43 9.57
CA LEU A 484 15.61 13.93 10.79
C LEU A 484 17.12 13.76 10.62
N ASP A 485 17.90 14.20 11.61
CA ASP A 485 19.34 13.95 11.65
C ASP A 485 19.60 12.48 12.05
N GLY A 486 19.71 11.63 11.02
CA GLY A 486 20.00 10.21 11.21
C GLY A 486 21.30 9.94 11.97
N LYS A 487 22.32 10.83 11.91
CA LYS A 487 23.58 10.63 12.64
C LYS A 487 23.40 10.90 14.13
N ALA A 488 22.65 11.94 14.47
CA ALA A 488 22.32 12.25 15.86
C ALA A 488 21.45 11.15 16.49
N LEU A 489 20.42 10.70 15.76
CA LEU A 489 19.54 9.61 16.18
C LEU A 489 20.31 8.31 16.42
N TRP A 490 21.17 7.92 15.46
CA TRP A 490 22.00 6.74 15.62
C TRP A 490 22.95 6.84 16.83
N SER A 491 23.61 8.00 17.01
CA SER A 491 24.50 8.21 18.15
C SER A 491 23.77 8.09 19.48
N LYS A 492 22.57 8.69 19.60
CA LYS A 492 21.70 8.60 20.78
C LYS A 492 21.34 7.14 21.09
N SER A 493 20.93 6.36 20.09
CA SER A 493 20.57 4.95 20.26
C SER A 493 21.78 4.07 20.59
N ARG A 494 22.92 4.30 19.93
CA ARG A 494 24.17 3.58 20.22
C ARG A 494 24.61 3.80 21.67
N ASP A 495 24.67 5.05 22.11
CA ASP A 495 25.14 5.38 23.46
C ASP A 495 24.20 4.80 24.52
N ARG A 496 22.89 4.82 24.26
CA ARG A 496 21.89 4.16 25.12
C ARG A 496 22.13 2.65 25.24
N VAL A 497 22.29 1.95 24.12
CA VAL A 497 22.54 0.50 24.10
C VAL A 497 23.86 0.14 24.77
N MET A 498 24.94 0.88 24.49
CA MET A 498 26.24 0.66 25.12
C MET A 498 26.21 0.81 26.64
N ASN A 499 25.41 1.75 27.15
CA ASN A 499 25.25 1.97 28.59
C ASN A 499 24.33 0.93 29.27
N GLN A 500 23.43 0.30 28.52
CA GLN A 500 22.50 -0.72 29.03
C GLN A 500 23.04 -2.16 28.88
N ARG A 501 24.07 -2.36 28.06
CA ARG A 501 24.59 -3.69 27.73
C ARG A 501 25.19 -4.37 28.96
N VAL A 502 24.71 -5.57 29.25
CA VAL A 502 25.20 -6.42 30.34
C VAL A 502 26.04 -7.59 29.80
N GLU A 503 26.94 -8.13 30.61
CA GLU A 503 27.50 -9.46 30.34
C GLU A 503 26.47 -10.54 30.68
N LEU A 504 26.40 -11.60 29.87
CA LEU A 504 25.48 -12.73 30.07
C LEU A 504 26.27 -13.95 30.57
N PRO A 505 26.46 -14.13 31.89
CA PRO A 505 27.40 -15.11 32.43
C PRO A 505 26.95 -16.58 32.32
N GLU A 506 25.65 -16.87 32.12
CA GLU A 506 25.10 -18.24 32.23
C GLU A 506 24.40 -18.77 30.95
N LEU A 507 24.17 -17.95 29.92
CA LEU A 507 23.46 -18.34 28.70
C LEU A 507 24.38 -18.23 27.48
N THR A 508 24.56 -19.35 26.77
CA THR A 508 25.34 -19.42 25.53
C THR A 508 24.43 -19.78 24.35
N ALA A 509 24.86 -19.49 23.11
CA ALA A 509 24.13 -19.93 21.92
C ALA A 509 23.95 -21.46 21.89
N ALA A 510 24.90 -22.22 22.44
CA ALA A 510 24.79 -23.68 22.56
C ALA A 510 23.70 -24.09 23.56
N SER A 511 23.58 -23.42 24.72
CA SER A 511 22.52 -23.74 25.69
C SER A 511 21.13 -23.33 25.23
N VAL A 512 21.02 -22.31 24.36
CA VAL A 512 19.75 -21.86 23.78
C VAL A 512 19.29 -22.77 22.64
N ASN A 513 20.19 -23.20 21.76
CA ASN A 513 19.82 -23.98 20.57
C ASN A 513 19.86 -25.51 20.77
N ASN A 514 20.58 -26.03 21.78
CA ASN A 514 20.58 -27.47 22.12
C ASN A 514 19.46 -27.85 23.12
N ALA A 515 18.41 -27.04 23.23
CA ALA A 515 17.27 -27.30 24.09
C ALA A 515 16.66 -28.69 23.81
N SER A 516 16.55 -29.53 24.84
CA SER A 516 16.08 -30.91 24.73
C SER A 516 14.55 -31.03 24.69
N THR A 517 13.82 -29.93 24.89
CA THR A 517 12.35 -29.89 24.97
C THR A 517 11.78 -28.78 24.09
N ALA A 518 10.56 -28.99 23.58
CA ALA A 518 9.86 -28.01 22.74
C ALA A 518 9.71 -26.67 23.48
N ASN A 519 10.00 -25.56 22.80
CA ASN A 519 9.85 -24.16 23.23
C ASN A 519 10.81 -23.64 24.31
N GLN A 520 11.75 -24.46 24.81
CA GLN A 520 12.72 -24.03 25.84
C GLN A 520 13.63 -22.87 25.37
N ARG A 521 13.85 -22.75 24.06
CA ARG A 521 14.54 -21.60 23.47
C ARG A 521 13.81 -20.28 23.70
N VAL A 522 12.47 -20.26 23.60
CA VAL A 522 11.66 -19.06 23.90
C VAL A 522 11.82 -18.65 25.36
N ASP A 523 11.77 -19.61 26.29
CA ASP A 523 11.97 -19.35 27.72
C ASP A 523 13.37 -18.81 28.02
N HIS A 524 14.41 -19.38 27.40
CA HIS A 524 15.78 -18.87 27.56
C HIS A 524 15.94 -17.44 27.02
N CYS A 525 15.33 -17.12 25.88
CA CYS A 525 15.32 -15.75 25.36
C CYS A 525 14.58 -14.79 26.30
N ILE A 526 13.44 -15.19 26.88
CA ILE A 526 12.70 -14.39 27.86
C ILE A 526 13.56 -14.16 29.12
N ALA A 527 14.25 -15.19 29.62
CA ALA A 527 15.12 -15.09 30.77
C ALA A 527 16.32 -14.16 30.50
N ALA A 528 16.96 -14.29 29.34
CA ALA A 528 18.04 -13.39 28.91
C ALA A 528 17.55 -11.93 28.80
N ALA A 529 16.38 -11.71 28.21
CA ALA A 529 15.78 -10.38 28.10
C ALA A 529 15.48 -9.78 29.49
N ALA A 530 14.94 -10.59 30.42
CA ALA A 530 14.69 -10.17 31.79
C ALA A 530 15.98 -9.85 32.57
N ALA A 531 17.11 -10.46 32.20
CA ALA A 531 18.43 -10.19 32.75
C ALA A 531 19.13 -8.97 32.12
N GLY A 532 18.51 -8.31 31.13
CA GLY A 532 19.05 -7.10 30.49
C GLY A 532 19.76 -7.35 29.15
N ALA A 533 19.57 -8.51 28.52
CA ALA A 533 20.14 -8.76 27.19
C ALA A 533 19.57 -7.76 26.15
N THR A 534 20.47 -7.15 25.37
CA THR A 534 20.10 -6.34 24.21
C THR A 534 19.53 -7.21 23.09
N LEU A 535 18.86 -6.59 22.12
CA LEU A 535 18.28 -7.24 20.96
C LEU A 535 19.37 -7.95 20.13
N GLY A 536 20.52 -7.30 19.93
CA GLY A 536 21.67 -7.91 19.27
C GLY A 536 22.27 -9.09 20.04
N GLN A 537 22.28 -9.05 21.39
CA GLN A 537 22.71 -10.19 22.21
C GLN A 537 21.75 -11.37 22.10
N LEU A 538 20.44 -11.11 22.15
CA LEU A 538 19.40 -12.13 21.94
C LEU A 538 19.49 -12.75 20.53
N ALA A 539 19.68 -11.94 19.50
CA ALA A 539 19.90 -12.41 18.14
C ALA A 539 21.18 -13.27 18.02
N GLY A 540 22.25 -12.90 18.73
CA GLY A 540 23.46 -13.71 18.83
C GLY A 540 23.24 -15.08 19.48
N LEU A 541 22.39 -15.16 20.51
CA LEU A 541 21.99 -16.45 21.11
C LEU A 541 21.23 -17.33 20.11
N LEU A 542 20.48 -16.72 19.18
CA LEU A 542 19.75 -17.39 18.10
C LEU A 542 20.60 -17.64 16.85
N GLN A 543 21.93 -17.48 16.93
CA GLN A 543 22.86 -17.76 15.83
C GLN A 543 22.60 -16.93 14.56
N PHE A 544 22.06 -15.72 14.72
CA PHE A 544 21.91 -14.80 13.59
C PHE A 544 23.28 -14.56 12.96
N ARG A 545 23.36 -14.75 11.64
CA ARG A 545 24.53 -14.55 10.79
C ARG A 545 25.73 -15.47 11.06
N SER A 546 25.60 -16.51 11.90
CA SER A 546 26.66 -17.51 12.09
C SER A 546 26.54 -18.74 11.20
N GLY A 547 25.43 -18.90 10.48
CA GLY A 547 25.13 -20.05 9.60
C GLY A 547 24.70 -19.66 8.19
N GLN A 548 24.11 -20.62 7.47
CA GLN A 548 23.55 -20.38 6.14
C GLN A 548 22.37 -19.40 6.22
N GLN A 549 22.40 -18.36 5.42
CA GLN A 549 21.32 -17.36 5.31
C GLN A 549 20.40 -17.72 4.13
N ALA A 550 19.10 -17.50 4.28
CA ALA A 550 18.18 -17.55 3.16
C ALA A 550 18.19 -16.22 2.39
N THR A 551 18.19 -16.30 1.06
CA THR A 551 18.16 -15.14 0.18
C THR A 551 17.21 -15.36 -0.99
N THR A 552 16.57 -14.30 -1.48
CA THR A 552 15.78 -14.28 -2.71
C THR A 552 15.92 -12.91 -3.39
N ARG A 553 15.39 -12.77 -4.61
CA ARG A 553 15.20 -11.46 -5.23
C ARG A 553 14.18 -10.67 -4.40
N PRO A 554 14.53 -9.54 -3.77
CA PRO A 554 13.56 -8.72 -3.07
C PRO A 554 12.52 -8.18 -4.05
N LEU A 555 11.29 -8.05 -3.59
CA LEU A 555 10.19 -7.46 -4.34
C LEU A 555 10.28 -5.94 -4.24
N GLU A 556 10.55 -5.30 -5.37
CA GLU A 556 10.71 -3.85 -5.45
C GLU A 556 9.36 -3.16 -5.31
N ALA A 557 9.22 -2.28 -4.31
CA ALA A 557 8.01 -1.48 -4.16
C ALA A 557 7.89 -0.44 -5.28
N HIS A 558 6.67 -0.23 -5.79
CA HIS A 558 6.39 0.78 -6.80
C HIS A 558 5.36 1.78 -6.28
N SER A 559 5.76 3.04 -6.09
CA SER A 559 4.78 4.12 -5.94
C SER A 559 4.25 4.49 -7.33
N PHE A 560 2.93 4.61 -7.48
CA PHE A 560 2.36 4.96 -8.79
C PHE A 560 2.80 6.36 -9.23
N ALA A 561 3.03 7.26 -8.27
CA ALA A 561 3.41 8.64 -8.54
C ALA A 561 4.91 8.81 -8.81
N GLU A 562 5.74 7.93 -8.27
CA GLU A 562 7.21 8.04 -8.28
C GLU A 562 7.80 8.39 -9.65
N PRO A 563 7.41 7.74 -10.77
CA PRO A 563 7.97 8.11 -12.08
C PRO A 563 7.74 9.58 -12.47
N PHE A 564 6.60 10.17 -12.09
CA PHE A 564 6.33 11.60 -12.31
C PHE A 564 7.02 12.48 -11.26
N GLU A 565 7.09 12.02 -10.01
CA GLU A 565 7.78 12.73 -8.93
C GLU A 565 9.28 12.89 -9.23
N GLU A 566 9.93 11.88 -9.80
CA GLU A 566 11.32 11.93 -10.29
C GLU A 566 11.54 13.05 -11.31
N LEU A 567 10.61 13.24 -12.24
CA LEU A 567 10.69 14.34 -13.23
C LEU A 567 10.64 15.70 -12.53
N ARG A 568 9.73 15.83 -11.55
CA ARG A 568 9.57 17.07 -10.77
C ARG A 568 10.76 17.32 -9.85
N ASP A 569 11.34 16.28 -9.26
CA ASP A 569 12.56 16.36 -8.44
C ASP A 569 13.75 16.83 -9.29
N ALA A 570 13.90 16.30 -10.50
CA ALA A 570 14.94 16.74 -11.44
C ALA A 570 14.75 18.22 -11.84
N SER A 571 13.51 18.65 -12.08
CA SER A 571 13.20 20.07 -12.35
C SER A 571 13.45 20.98 -11.13
N ASP A 572 13.14 20.52 -9.92
CA ASP A 572 13.42 21.27 -8.67
C ASP A 572 14.93 21.44 -8.46
N ALA A 573 15.71 20.38 -8.68
CA ALA A 573 17.18 20.44 -8.63
C ALA A 573 17.74 21.40 -9.68
N TRP A 574 17.15 21.42 -10.87
CA TRP A 574 17.50 22.38 -11.92
C TRP A 574 17.17 23.82 -11.53
N LEU A 575 15.98 24.07 -10.96
CA LEU A 575 15.58 25.39 -10.46
C LEU A 575 16.57 25.90 -9.42
N ALA A 576 16.97 25.05 -8.46
CA ALA A 576 17.94 25.41 -7.43
C ALA A 576 19.32 25.76 -8.01
N LYS A 577 19.72 25.14 -9.12
CA LYS A 577 21.02 25.37 -9.78
C LYS A 577 21.01 26.57 -10.74
N SER A 578 19.96 26.73 -11.52
CA SER A 578 19.89 27.68 -12.65
C SER A 578 19.06 28.94 -12.36
N GLY A 579 18.29 28.96 -11.27
CA GLY A 579 17.41 30.05 -10.89
C GLY A 579 16.05 30.06 -11.59
N GLN A 580 15.81 29.16 -12.55
CA GLN A 580 14.53 29.03 -13.25
C GLN A 580 14.23 27.57 -13.63
N ARG A 581 12.96 27.22 -13.80
CA ARG A 581 12.56 25.92 -14.33
C ARG A 581 12.75 25.88 -15.86
N PRO A 582 12.81 24.69 -16.48
CA PRO A 582 12.68 24.59 -17.93
C PRO A 582 11.31 25.15 -18.35
N ARG A 583 11.30 26.01 -19.38
CA ARG A 583 10.13 26.78 -19.80
C ARG A 583 9.51 26.26 -21.08
N VAL A 584 8.19 26.22 -21.09
CA VAL A 584 7.37 25.84 -22.23
C VAL A 584 6.40 26.98 -22.53
N PHE A 585 6.36 27.43 -23.78
CA PHE A 585 5.46 28.49 -24.22
C PHE A 585 4.26 27.93 -24.96
N LEU A 586 3.03 28.32 -24.58
CA LEU A 586 1.82 27.91 -25.30
C LEU A 586 1.50 28.90 -26.43
N ALA A 587 1.69 28.49 -27.68
CA ALA A 587 1.24 29.23 -28.86
C ALA A 587 -0.26 28.96 -29.09
N ASN A 588 -1.10 29.67 -28.36
CA ASN A 588 -2.57 29.60 -28.45
C ASN A 588 -3.03 30.34 -29.72
N LEU A 589 -3.53 29.61 -30.72
CA LEU A 589 -3.88 30.18 -32.03
C LEU A 589 -5.38 30.12 -32.30
N GLY A 590 -5.92 31.25 -32.77
CA GLY A 590 -7.35 31.42 -33.04
C GLY A 590 -8.16 31.80 -31.79
N PRO A 591 -9.50 31.86 -31.91
CA PRO A 591 -10.36 32.34 -30.82
C PRO A 591 -10.25 31.46 -29.56
N ILE A 592 -10.51 32.03 -28.38
CA ILE A 592 -10.40 31.37 -27.06
C ILE A 592 -11.05 29.98 -27.05
N ALA A 593 -12.29 29.88 -27.53
CA ALA A 593 -13.04 28.63 -27.59
C ALA A 593 -12.34 27.49 -28.35
N HIS A 594 -11.41 27.81 -29.27
CA HIS A 594 -10.69 26.83 -30.06
C HIS A 594 -9.41 26.33 -29.39
N HIS A 595 -8.81 27.09 -28.47
CA HIS A 595 -7.52 26.73 -27.87
C HIS A 595 -7.60 26.38 -26.38
N THR A 596 -8.58 26.86 -25.60
CA THR A 596 -8.64 26.68 -24.14
C THR A 596 -8.47 25.21 -23.71
N ALA A 597 -9.19 24.27 -24.33
CA ALA A 597 -9.11 22.87 -23.95
C ALA A 597 -7.72 22.26 -24.19
N ARG A 598 -7.06 22.60 -25.31
CA ARG A 598 -5.70 22.14 -25.63
C ARG A 598 -4.65 22.84 -24.77
N ALA A 599 -4.81 24.13 -24.51
CA ALA A 599 -3.93 24.91 -23.65
C ALA A 599 -3.94 24.36 -22.21
N THR A 600 -5.13 24.09 -21.65
CA THR A 600 -5.27 23.49 -20.31
C THR A 600 -4.67 22.09 -20.27
N TYR A 601 -4.93 21.26 -21.29
CA TYR A 601 -4.33 19.94 -21.40
C TYR A 601 -2.79 20.02 -21.48
N ALA A 602 -2.24 20.89 -22.33
CA ALA A 602 -0.80 21.08 -22.48
C ALA A 602 -0.17 21.60 -21.19
N LYS A 603 -0.78 22.58 -20.52
CA LYS A 603 -0.31 23.07 -19.22
C LYS A 603 -0.19 21.93 -18.21
N ASN A 604 -1.26 21.17 -18.03
CA ASN A 604 -1.31 20.00 -17.14
C ASN A 604 -0.32 18.88 -17.58
N PHE A 605 -0.12 18.71 -18.89
CA PHE A 605 0.85 17.78 -19.45
C PHE A 605 2.27 18.13 -18.98
N PHE A 606 2.71 19.36 -19.25
CA PHE A 606 4.06 19.83 -18.98
C PHE A 606 4.34 20.06 -17.49
N GLU A 607 3.39 20.60 -16.73
CA GLU A 607 3.56 20.82 -15.30
C GLU A 607 3.74 19.52 -14.50
N ALA A 608 3.23 18.39 -14.99
CA ALA A 608 3.47 17.09 -14.37
C ALA A 608 4.94 16.65 -14.47
N GLY A 609 5.67 17.14 -15.46
CA GLY A 609 7.12 16.99 -15.58
C GLY A 609 7.91 18.10 -14.88
N GLY A 610 7.24 19.02 -14.18
CA GLY A 610 7.86 20.13 -13.49
C GLY A 610 8.30 21.29 -14.40
N PHE A 611 7.78 21.40 -15.62
CA PHE A 611 8.04 22.57 -16.48
C PHE A 611 7.28 23.81 -15.99
N GLU A 612 7.87 24.99 -16.17
CA GLU A 612 7.15 26.26 -16.05
C GLU A 612 6.45 26.56 -17.38
N VAL A 613 5.12 26.58 -17.36
CA VAL A 613 4.31 26.80 -18.57
C VAL A 613 3.88 28.25 -18.67
N ILE A 614 4.27 28.91 -19.75
CA ILE A 614 3.98 30.31 -20.04
C ILE A 614 2.69 30.40 -20.86
N THR A 615 1.63 30.92 -20.23
CA THR A 615 0.29 31.05 -20.79
C THR A 615 0.03 32.47 -21.32
N ASN A 616 -1.02 32.63 -22.13
CA ASN A 616 -1.47 33.89 -22.71
C ASN A 616 -2.94 33.77 -23.14
N ASP A 617 -3.54 34.90 -23.53
CA ASP A 617 -4.96 35.02 -23.93
C ASP A 617 -5.23 34.68 -25.41
N GLY A 618 -4.22 34.15 -26.12
CA GLY A 618 -4.31 33.80 -27.54
C GLY A 618 -3.70 34.82 -28.49
N PHE A 619 -3.37 34.35 -29.69
CA PHE A 619 -2.81 35.15 -30.78
C PHE A 619 -3.68 35.05 -32.04
N ALA A 620 -3.82 36.18 -32.74
CA ALA A 620 -4.58 36.26 -33.98
C ALA A 620 -3.87 35.56 -35.15
N ASN A 621 -2.54 35.62 -35.16
CA ASN A 621 -1.69 35.01 -36.18
C ASN A 621 -0.41 34.41 -35.56
N PRO A 622 0.31 33.56 -36.30
CA PRO A 622 1.50 32.90 -35.74
C PRO A 622 2.72 33.81 -35.55
N ASP A 623 2.83 34.94 -36.25
CA ASP A 623 3.94 35.88 -36.10
C ASP A 623 3.89 36.58 -34.73
N ASP A 624 2.69 36.94 -34.27
CA ASP A 624 2.49 37.50 -32.93
C ASP A 624 2.90 36.49 -31.84
N ALA A 625 2.55 35.21 -32.03
CA ALA A 625 2.95 34.13 -31.13
C ALA A 625 4.48 33.94 -31.11
N ALA A 626 5.14 34.07 -32.26
CA ALA A 626 6.58 33.97 -32.40
C ALA A 626 7.30 35.14 -31.70
N GLN A 627 6.77 36.36 -31.76
CA GLN A 627 7.31 37.50 -31.00
C GLN A 627 7.19 37.28 -29.49
N ALA A 628 6.04 36.80 -29.02
CA ALA A 628 5.84 36.49 -27.61
C ALA A 628 6.76 35.35 -27.12
N LEU A 629 7.01 34.33 -27.96
CA LEU A 629 7.98 33.28 -27.66
C LEU A 629 9.38 33.85 -27.40
N GLN A 630 9.87 34.77 -28.24
CA GLN A 630 11.19 35.39 -28.07
C GLN A 630 11.33 36.08 -26.72
N GLN A 631 10.28 36.75 -26.25
CA GLN A 631 10.24 37.44 -24.95
C GLN A 631 10.18 36.45 -23.77
N SER A 632 9.60 35.27 -23.98
CA SER A 632 9.39 34.26 -22.94
C SER A 632 10.66 33.48 -22.57
N ALA A 633 11.69 33.52 -23.44
CA ALA A 633 12.92 32.74 -23.38
C ALA A 633 12.73 31.21 -23.36
N ALA A 634 11.51 30.71 -23.60
CA ALA A 634 11.24 29.29 -23.73
C ALA A 634 11.92 28.72 -24.98
N LYS A 635 12.42 27.49 -24.88
CA LYS A 635 12.99 26.73 -26.01
C LYS A 635 12.03 25.68 -26.56
N ILE A 636 10.94 25.42 -25.84
CA ILE A 636 9.86 24.54 -26.25
C ILE A 636 8.62 25.40 -26.49
N ALA A 637 8.00 25.26 -27.66
CA ALA A 637 6.75 25.93 -28.00
C ALA A 637 5.66 24.90 -28.33
N VAL A 638 4.44 25.13 -27.84
CA VAL A 638 3.31 24.20 -28.00
C VAL A 638 2.19 24.86 -28.77
N ILE A 639 1.90 24.39 -29.97
CA ILE A 639 0.78 24.85 -30.79
C ILE A 639 -0.51 24.31 -30.19
N CYS A 640 -1.38 25.22 -29.75
CA CYS A 640 -2.69 24.90 -29.18
C CYS A 640 -3.80 25.55 -30.02
N SER A 641 -4.59 24.73 -30.71
CA SER A 641 -5.78 25.18 -31.45
C SER A 641 -6.79 24.03 -31.57
N SER A 642 -7.80 24.19 -32.43
CA SER A 642 -8.77 23.13 -32.70
C SER A 642 -8.38 22.29 -33.92
N ASP A 643 -8.79 21.03 -33.95
CA ASP A 643 -8.51 20.11 -35.08
C ASP A 643 -8.94 20.69 -36.44
N LYS A 644 -10.01 21.50 -36.45
CA LYS A 644 -10.51 22.20 -37.65
C LYS A 644 -9.54 23.25 -38.20
N LEU A 645 -8.77 23.90 -37.33
CA LEU A 645 -7.90 25.03 -37.67
C LEU A 645 -6.43 24.62 -37.83
N TYR A 646 -6.07 23.40 -37.42
CA TYR A 646 -4.69 22.91 -37.55
C TYR A 646 -4.14 22.89 -38.98
N PRO A 647 -4.89 22.48 -40.02
CA PRO A 647 -4.38 22.52 -41.39
C PRO A 647 -3.92 23.92 -41.83
N ASP A 648 -4.59 24.97 -41.36
CA ASP A 648 -4.31 26.36 -41.73
C ASP A 648 -3.16 26.96 -40.91
N PHE A 649 -3.10 26.65 -39.61
CA PHE A 649 -2.13 27.27 -38.70
C PHE A 649 -0.83 26.49 -38.54
N VAL A 650 -0.84 25.16 -38.60
CA VAL A 650 0.35 24.37 -38.22
C VAL A 650 1.57 24.65 -39.10
N PRO A 651 1.48 24.69 -40.44
CA PRO A 651 2.65 24.95 -41.27
C PRO A 651 3.27 26.32 -41.02
N SER A 652 2.45 27.37 -40.97
CA SER A 652 2.90 28.75 -40.76
C SER A 652 3.41 28.97 -39.33
N ALA A 653 2.71 28.44 -38.33
CA ALA A 653 3.11 28.56 -36.92
C ALA A 653 4.39 27.82 -36.60
N THR A 654 4.58 26.63 -37.14
CA THR A 654 5.80 25.87 -36.90
C THR A 654 7.02 26.61 -37.44
N ALA A 655 6.93 27.12 -38.67
CA ALA A 655 7.99 27.94 -39.27
C ALA A 655 8.28 29.21 -38.44
N ALA A 656 7.24 29.94 -38.03
CA ALA A 656 7.38 31.16 -37.24
C ALA A 656 8.02 30.89 -35.86
N LEU A 657 7.57 29.85 -35.15
CA LEU A 657 8.09 29.49 -33.81
C LEU A 657 9.54 29.01 -33.87
N LYS A 658 9.91 28.17 -34.84
CA LYS A 658 11.31 27.76 -35.07
C LYS A 658 12.18 28.97 -35.40
N GLY A 659 11.71 29.86 -36.27
CA GLY A 659 12.38 31.12 -36.60
C GLY A 659 12.58 32.04 -35.39
N ALA A 660 11.66 32.01 -34.43
CA ALA A 660 11.75 32.71 -33.15
C ALA A 660 12.65 32.01 -32.10
N GLY A 661 13.26 30.87 -32.44
CA GLY A 661 14.23 30.19 -31.57
C GLY A 661 13.65 29.07 -30.72
N ALA A 662 12.43 28.58 -31.01
CA ALA A 662 11.99 27.29 -30.50
C ALA A 662 12.91 26.20 -31.04
N ARG A 663 13.55 25.46 -30.14
CA ARG A 663 14.30 24.26 -30.50
C ARG A 663 13.35 23.10 -30.77
N THR A 664 12.32 22.97 -29.94
CA THR A 664 11.31 21.92 -30.04
C THR A 664 9.91 22.55 -30.16
N VAL A 665 9.18 22.19 -31.22
CA VAL A 665 7.79 22.56 -31.47
C VAL A 665 6.93 21.33 -31.29
N VAL A 666 5.96 21.45 -30.38
CA VAL A 666 5.01 20.40 -30.01
C VAL A 666 3.62 20.80 -30.47
N LEU A 667 2.83 19.86 -30.97
CA LEU A 667 1.42 20.08 -31.29
C LEU A 667 0.51 19.38 -30.29
N ALA A 668 -0.46 20.12 -29.73
CA ALA A 668 -1.45 19.59 -28.79
C ALA A 668 -2.67 19.00 -29.52
N GLY A 669 -2.55 17.77 -30.02
CA GLY A 669 -3.59 17.09 -30.77
C GLY A 669 -3.09 15.78 -31.38
N ASN A 670 -4.01 14.88 -31.69
CA ASN A 670 -3.66 13.66 -32.43
C ASN A 670 -3.53 14.02 -33.92
N PRO A 671 -2.37 13.76 -34.55
CA PRO A 671 -2.15 14.15 -35.93
C PRO A 671 -2.98 13.37 -36.96
N GLY A 672 -3.40 12.15 -36.64
CA GLY A 672 -4.14 11.29 -37.56
C GLY A 672 -3.45 11.19 -38.93
N ALA A 673 -4.22 11.37 -40.01
CA ALA A 673 -3.70 11.34 -41.38
C ALA A 673 -2.75 12.51 -41.73
N ASN A 674 -2.65 13.54 -40.89
CA ASN A 674 -1.80 14.71 -41.15
C ASN A 674 -0.38 14.58 -40.59
N GLU A 675 -0.03 13.47 -39.94
CA GLU A 675 1.26 13.33 -39.24
C GLU A 675 2.46 13.62 -40.13
N ASP A 676 2.54 12.97 -41.30
CA ASP A 676 3.65 13.16 -42.23
C ASP A 676 3.77 14.61 -42.71
N ALA A 677 2.64 15.25 -42.99
CA ALA A 677 2.60 16.64 -43.43
C ALA A 677 3.07 17.61 -42.32
N TRP A 678 2.64 17.38 -41.08
CA TRP A 678 2.99 18.24 -39.95
C TRP A 678 4.43 18.01 -39.47
N ARG A 679 4.95 16.77 -39.54
CA ARG A 679 6.39 16.50 -39.33
C ARG A 679 7.24 17.18 -40.41
N THR A 680 6.82 17.11 -41.67
CA THR A 680 7.49 17.82 -42.78
C THR A 680 7.50 19.33 -42.57
N ALA A 681 6.43 19.88 -41.99
CA ALA A 681 6.35 21.29 -41.62
C ALA A 681 7.25 21.68 -40.43
N GLY A 682 7.86 20.71 -39.73
CA GLY A 682 8.82 20.91 -38.65
C GLY A 682 8.26 20.68 -37.24
N VAL A 683 7.08 20.06 -37.10
CA VAL A 683 6.56 19.65 -35.78
C VAL A 683 7.36 18.45 -35.30
N ASP A 684 8.01 18.58 -34.14
CA ASP A 684 8.88 17.52 -33.62
C ASP A 684 8.07 16.44 -32.88
N ARG A 685 7.03 16.86 -32.14
CA ARG A 685 6.26 15.97 -31.24
C ARG A 685 4.77 16.30 -31.23
N PHE A 686 3.96 15.30 -30.87
CA PHE A 686 2.51 15.40 -30.69
C PHE A 686 2.14 14.97 -29.28
N ILE A 687 1.33 15.76 -28.58
CA ILE A 687 0.77 15.41 -27.28
C ILE A 687 -0.75 15.30 -27.37
N PHE A 688 -1.32 14.21 -26.88
CA PHE A 688 -2.75 13.92 -26.94
C PHE A 688 -3.14 12.85 -25.92
N ILE A 689 -4.44 12.72 -25.66
CA ILE A 689 -4.98 11.73 -24.73
C ILE A 689 -4.45 10.33 -25.06
N LYS A 690 -3.86 9.66 -24.06
CA LYS A 690 -3.21 8.33 -24.14
C LYS A 690 -1.85 8.27 -24.87
N CYS A 691 -1.24 9.39 -25.22
CA CYS A 691 0.19 9.36 -25.59
C CYS A 691 1.04 9.01 -24.36
N ASP A 692 2.29 8.56 -24.57
CA ASP A 692 3.21 8.27 -23.48
C ASP A 692 3.71 9.58 -22.85
N VAL A 693 3.03 10.00 -21.78
CA VAL A 693 3.29 11.30 -21.15
C VAL A 693 4.64 11.27 -20.45
N LEU A 694 4.92 10.18 -19.74
CA LEU A 694 6.14 10.01 -18.96
C LEU A 694 7.39 10.04 -19.86
N ASP A 695 7.43 9.23 -20.92
CA ASP A 695 8.56 9.20 -21.84
C ASP A 695 8.74 10.53 -22.57
N THR A 696 7.64 11.14 -23.00
CA THR A 696 7.69 12.45 -23.67
C THR A 696 8.28 13.53 -22.77
N LEU A 697 7.83 13.63 -21.51
CA LEU A 697 8.33 14.63 -20.56
C LEU A 697 9.79 14.36 -20.19
N ARG A 698 10.16 13.09 -19.93
CA ARG A 698 11.53 12.68 -19.63
C ARG A 698 12.48 13.02 -20.78
N SER A 699 12.05 12.77 -22.01
CA SER A 699 12.83 13.10 -23.21
C SER A 699 13.03 14.61 -23.36
N LEU A 700 11.99 15.42 -23.15
CA LEU A 700 12.07 16.88 -23.22
C LEU A 700 12.96 17.48 -22.11
N LEU A 701 12.93 16.93 -20.89
CA LEU A 701 13.84 17.35 -19.82
C LEU A 701 15.31 17.07 -20.18
N ARG A 702 15.59 15.90 -20.77
CA ARG A 702 16.94 15.55 -21.25
C ARG A 702 17.42 16.48 -22.36
N GLU A 703 16.54 16.88 -23.27
CA GLU A 703 16.86 17.88 -24.30
C GLU A 703 17.27 19.22 -23.67
N GLU A 704 16.60 19.67 -22.61
CA GLU A 704 16.95 20.86 -21.81
C GLU A 704 18.22 20.68 -20.95
N GLY A 705 18.88 19.51 -21.00
CA GLY A 705 20.12 19.22 -20.28
C GLY A 705 19.90 18.81 -18.82
N ILE A 706 18.67 18.47 -18.44
CA ILE A 706 18.31 18.03 -17.10
C ILE A 706 18.48 16.51 -17.03
N VAL A 707 19.32 16.06 -16.09
CA VAL A 707 19.53 14.65 -15.81
C VAL A 707 18.37 14.16 -14.96
N VAL A 708 17.59 13.24 -15.52
CA VAL A 708 16.55 12.48 -14.82
C VAL A 708 17.13 11.11 -14.54
N ALA A 709 16.96 10.62 -13.31
CA ALA A 709 17.40 9.29 -12.88
C ALA A 709 16.83 8.16 -13.75
#